data_AF-A0A1A5YRC6-F1
#
_entry.id   AF-A0A1A5YRC6-F1
#
_cell.length_a   1.000
_cell.length_b   1.000
_cell.length_c   1.000
_cell.angle_alpha   90.00
_cell.angle_beta   90.00
_cell.angle_gamma   90.00
#
_symmetry.space_group_name_H-M   'P 1'
#
loop_
_entity.id
_entity.type
_entity.pdbx_description
1 polymer ?
#
loop_
_entity_poly.entity_id
_entity_poly.type
_entity_poly.pdbx_seq_one_letter_code
_entity_poly.pdbx_strand_id
1 'polypeptide(L)'
;MLFSACANRLLDGEESSSRRAIESYNQKGFDLMEEGHIEEAIAQFEKAIDAIYKAKPEFKELSSPIKSSEAYDSPFNNISWAYHDLGDYDKSLEYIEIALLLLPNTDAEYINKGNSLYGLSRYDEAMEQYENALKYNKDSIYAHYGKGMLHYDRSEYREALQSFNAFLKQDESDYDAMEMKVYSHIALGESSKALDYAEHIISKYSDDYHVYLLKAIVLGEQGDFEASSQFLQETKAKFPDNPDVLDMLGEFYADYGQTDEAVSIFRDKLKDNPGDADAYWWLMSVYEGSGEYDKAKAIYEEAINAVDNKAMIHERMGDTAYNFSYYLEAADYYGLAVKELPEKPLHYMQQLSSLYSASRNARCAELGQKARSLFPDHSDIAWYSGLCKVELGEYEDAIQDLLAAAENDPESSEAWAQLAYANLLFGDEDKANEYSERSLELYSGNYTAEMVKESLKEKDKPIGAQIKAFFEDNYLYLDAVEASRGLLSELDQPDISLKEIAERFEKAKKKGDQFSFFIYGDDYDQLGYYEENDLELREEGSMVYIRIPTFHMRTDDAFIDIIDRIEEPESKSLVLDLRGNGGGIAQSANIMLDALLPDYVTSMMIYRNGQTENFYSDPSYTAFQHIYILVDENSASASELLTLGLKSYLSNVTIVGRDTYGKGVGQYVFDDPVHKVLLYVVNFYWNVKQENINDTGIKPDIYVKGNSLEAFMKPVRDRIKP
;
A
#
# COMPACT_ATOMS: atom_id res chain seq x y z
N MET A 1 6.17 -13.29 -71.64
CA MET A 1 4.84 -12.76 -71.26
C MET A 1 3.90 -13.80 -70.63
N LEU A 2 4.01 -15.11 -70.91
CA LEU A 2 3.15 -16.13 -70.29
C LEU A 2 3.54 -16.55 -68.86
N PHE A 3 4.80 -16.39 -68.44
CA PHE A 3 5.25 -16.72 -67.06
C PHE A 3 4.88 -15.65 -66.01
N SER A 4 4.76 -14.38 -66.40
CA SER A 4 4.37 -13.29 -65.48
C SER A 4 2.86 -13.29 -65.19
N ALA A 5 2.03 -13.79 -66.11
CA ALA A 5 0.58 -13.92 -65.91
C ALA A 5 0.18 -15.09 -64.99
N CYS A 6 0.97 -16.17 -64.93
CA CYS A 6 0.76 -17.26 -63.97
C CYS A 6 1.27 -16.95 -62.56
N ALA A 7 2.39 -16.22 -62.43
CA ALA A 7 2.90 -15.78 -61.13
C ALA A 7 1.96 -14.78 -60.45
N ASN A 8 1.41 -13.81 -61.21
CA ASN A 8 0.41 -12.89 -60.67
C ASN A 8 -0.89 -13.61 -60.27
N ARG A 9 -1.36 -14.63 -61.01
CA ARG A 9 -2.55 -15.41 -60.61
C ARG A 9 -2.36 -16.30 -59.38
N LEU A 10 -1.12 -16.76 -59.12
CA LEU A 10 -0.79 -17.52 -57.91
C LEU A 10 -0.67 -16.59 -56.70
N LEU A 11 -0.06 -15.41 -56.86
CA LEU A 11 0.00 -14.37 -55.82
C LEU A 11 -1.39 -13.81 -55.49
N ASP A 12 -2.21 -13.49 -56.51
CA ASP A 12 -3.61 -13.08 -56.32
C ASP A 12 -4.45 -14.19 -55.65
N GLY A 13 -4.13 -15.46 -55.92
CA GLY A 13 -4.78 -16.63 -55.33
C GLY A 13 -4.41 -16.84 -53.86
N GLU A 14 -3.11 -16.73 -53.52
CA GLU A 14 -2.56 -16.85 -52.16
C GLU A 14 -2.99 -15.66 -51.29
N GLU A 15 -2.97 -14.43 -51.82
CA GLU A 15 -3.46 -13.23 -51.13
C GLU A 15 -4.98 -13.32 -50.87
N SER A 16 -5.77 -13.88 -51.81
CA SER A 16 -7.21 -14.15 -51.58
C SER A 16 -7.49 -15.25 -50.55
N SER A 17 -6.57 -16.19 -50.37
CA SER A 17 -6.71 -17.31 -49.42
C SER A 17 -6.30 -16.89 -48.01
N SER A 18 -5.25 -16.09 -47.90
CA SER A 18 -4.76 -15.53 -46.63
C SER A 18 -5.77 -14.51 -46.09
N ARG A 19 -6.31 -13.65 -46.95
CA ARG A 19 -7.36 -12.70 -46.58
C ARG A 19 -8.61 -13.40 -46.02
N ARG A 20 -9.08 -14.47 -46.67
CA ARG A 20 -10.23 -15.25 -46.17
C ARG A 20 -9.97 -15.91 -44.82
N ALA A 21 -8.73 -16.33 -44.55
CA ALA A 21 -8.37 -16.88 -43.25
C ALA A 21 -8.38 -15.79 -42.18
N ILE A 22 -7.84 -14.60 -42.47
CA ILE A 22 -7.84 -13.45 -41.56
C ILE A 22 -9.28 -13.04 -41.22
N GLU A 23 -10.12 -12.83 -42.24
CA GLU A 23 -11.53 -12.47 -42.06
C GLU A 23 -12.30 -13.55 -41.27
N SER A 24 -12.02 -14.83 -41.54
CA SER A 24 -12.68 -15.94 -40.82
C SER A 24 -12.27 -16.02 -39.35
N TYR A 25 -10.99 -15.81 -39.02
CA TYR A 25 -10.54 -15.80 -37.63
C TYR A 25 -11.04 -14.56 -36.90
N ASN A 26 -11.00 -13.40 -37.55
CA ASN A 26 -11.51 -12.15 -36.99
C ASN A 26 -13.01 -12.24 -36.67
N GLN A 27 -13.81 -12.74 -37.62
CA GLN A 27 -15.24 -12.91 -37.39
C GLN A 27 -15.51 -13.88 -36.24
N LYS A 28 -14.79 -15.00 -36.19
CA LYS A 28 -14.95 -15.96 -35.10
C LYS A 28 -14.57 -15.37 -33.74
N GLY A 29 -13.52 -14.55 -33.69
CA GLY A 29 -13.14 -13.83 -32.47
C GLY A 29 -14.24 -12.86 -32.04
N PHE A 30 -14.78 -12.09 -32.98
CA PHE A 30 -15.88 -11.18 -32.72
C PHE A 30 -17.14 -11.90 -32.20
N ASP A 31 -17.54 -13.01 -32.85
CA ASP A 31 -18.68 -13.82 -32.41
C ASP A 31 -18.47 -14.33 -30.97
N LEU A 32 -17.25 -14.74 -30.62
CA LEU A 32 -16.89 -15.18 -29.26
C LEU A 32 -16.94 -14.04 -28.24
N MET A 33 -16.58 -12.80 -28.63
CA MET A 33 -16.76 -11.64 -27.76
C MET A 33 -18.23 -11.35 -27.49
N GLU A 34 -19.09 -11.42 -28.51
CA GLU A 34 -20.54 -11.25 -28.33
C GLU A 34 -21.15 -12.33 -27.42
N GLU A 35 -20.54 -13.51 -27.38
CA GLU A 35 -20.91 -14.62 -26.47
C GLU A 35 -20.27 -14.50 -25.07
N GLY A 36 -19.41 -13.51 -24.83
CA GLY A 36 -18.71 -13.29 -23.55
C GLY A 36 -17.48 -14.16 -23.33
N HIS A 37 -16.99 -14.87 -24.35
CA HIS A 37 -15.82 -15.75 -24.30
C HIS A 37 -14.53 -14.99 -24.69
N ILE A 38 -14.14 -14.01 -23.86
CA ILE A 38 -13.11 -13.01 -24.21
C ILE A 38 -11.73 -13.62 -24.47
N GLU A 39 -11.25 -14.57 -23.63
CA GLU A 39 -9.94 -15.21 -23.83
C GLU A 39 -9.90 -16.09 -25.09
N GLU A 40 -11.01 -16.76 -25.41
CA GLU A 40 -11.13 -17.56 -26.63
C GLU A 40 -11.17 -16.66 -27.88
N ALA A 41 -11.78 -15.48 -27.76
CA ALA A 41 -11.81 -14.46 -28.79
C ALA A 41 -10.41 -13.92 -29.09
N ILE A 42 -9.65 -13.56 -28.05
CA ILE A 42 -8.24 -13.14 -28.16
C ILE A 42 -7.44 -14.19 -28.93
N ALA A 43 -7.57 -15.46 -28.57
CA ALA A 43 -6.88 -16.55 -29.26
C ALA A 43 -7.29 -16.71 -30.75
N GLN A 44 -8.45 -16.20 -31.17
CA GLN A 44 -8.79 -16.12 -32.61
C GLN A 44 -8.20 -14.87 -33.27
N PHE A 45 -8.24 -13.72 -32.60
CA PHE A 45 -7.63 -12.50 -33.14
C PHE A 45 -6.12 -12.65 -33.31
N GLU A 46 -5.43 -13.31 -32.39
CA GLU A 46 -4.01 -13.65 -32.54
C GLU A 46 -3.75 -14.50 -33.78
N LYS A 47 -4.61 -15.48 -34.10
CA LYS A 47 -4.50 -16.27 -35.34
C LYS A 47 -4.73 -15.41 -36.58
N ALA A 48 -5.63 -14.43 -36.51
CA ALA A 48 -5.84 -13.47 -37.58
C ALA A 48 -4.59 -12.61 -37.78
N ILE A 49 -4.00 -12.10 -36.71
CA ILE A 49 -2.77 -11.29 -36.70
C ILE A 49 -1.56 -12.09 -37.21
N ASP A 50 -1.41 -13.35 -36.80
CA ASP A 50 -0.38 -14.25 -37.33
C ASP A 50 -0.51 -14.46 -38.84
N ALA A 51 -1.75 -14.61 -39.32
CA ALA A 51 -2.02 -14.71 -40.74
C ALA A 51 -1.73 -13.39 -41.48
N ILE A 52 -2.00 -12.24 -40.86
CA ILE A 52 -1.61 -10.91 -41.36
C ILE A 52 -0.09 -10.85 -41.50
N TYR A 53 0.66 -11.13 -40.43
CA TYR A 53 2.12 -11.06 -40.45
C TYR A 53 2.77 -12.05 -41.41
N LYS A 54 2.14 -13.19 -41.67
CA LYS A 54 2.60 -14.12 -42.70
C LYS A 54 2.36 -13.59 -44.11
N ALA A 55 1.25 -12.89 -44.34
CA ALA A 55 0.91 -12.29 -45.64
C ALA A 55 1.65 -10.97 -45.90
N LYS A 56 1.91 -10.20 -44.85
CA LYS A 56 2.55 -8.87 -44.84
C LYS A 56 3.58 -8.79 -43.70
N PRO A 57 4.76 -9.43 -43.82
CA PRO A 57 5.78 -9.39 -42.77
C PRO A 57 6.23 -7.98 -42.40
N GLU A 58 6.15 -7.04 -43.34
CA GLU A 58 6.42 -5.61 -43.12
C GLU A 58 5.52 -4.96 -42.06
N PHE A 59 4.36 -5.56 -41.72
CA PHE A 59 3.46 -5.00 -40.71
C PHE A 59 3.99 -5.17 -39.28
N LYS A 60 5.00 -6.03 -39.06
CA LYS A 60 5.62 -6.22 -37.73
C LYS A 60 6.42 -5.02 -37.23
N GLU A 61 6.86 -4.15 -38.14
CA GLU A 61 7.73 -3.01 -37.84
C GLU A 61 7.10 -1.68 -38.32
N LEU A 62 5.78 -1.55 -38.21
CA LEU A 62 5.09 -0.33 -38.60
C LEU A 62 5.46 0.82 -37.68
N SER A 63 6.01 1.89 -38.25
CA SER A 63 6.35 3.11 -37.53
C SER A 63 5.70 4.37 -38.13
N SER A 64 4.88 4.20 -39.18
CA SER A 64 4.19 5.30 -39.86
C SER A 64 2.94 4.82 -40.57
N PRO A 65 1.88 5.66 -40.71
CA PRO A 65 0.64 5.24 -41.34
C PRO A 65 0.81 4.77 -42.80
N ILE A 66 0.22 3.63 -43.13
CA ILE A 66 0.19 3.07 -44.48
C ILE A 66 -1.23 2.81 -44.92
N LYS A 67 -1.48 2.88 -46.23
CA LYS A 67 -2.78 2.53 -46.79
C LYS A 67 -2.88 1.02 -46.94
N SER A 68 -3.87 0.42 -46.29
CA SER A 68 -4.13 -1.00 -46.22
C SER A 68 -5.60 -1.33 -46.56
N SER A 69 -6.01 -2.58 -46.35
CA SER A 69 -7.38 -3.05 -46.50
C SER A 69 -7.95 -3.25 -45.09
N GLU A 70 -9.25 -2.95 -44.91
CA GLU A 70 -9.99 -3.13 -43.64
C GLU A 70 -9.73 -4.47 -42.95
N ALA A 71 -9.69 -5.55 -43.75
CA ALA A 71 -9.34 -6.89 -43.28
C ALA A 71 -7.99 -7.02 -42.53
N TYR A 72 -7.11 -6.01 -42.59
CA TYR A 72 -5.82 -6.01 -41.91
C TYR A 72 -5.79 -5.17 -40.62
N ASP A 73 -6.61 -4.13 -40.48
CA ASP A 73 -6.71 -3.35 -39.22
C ASP A 73 -7.70 -3.97 -38.23
N SER A 74 -8.84 -4.51 -38.70
CA SER A 74 -9.93 -4.93 -37.82
C SER A 74 -9.51 -5.96 -36.76
N PRO A 75 -8.61 -6.93 -37.03
CA PRO A 75 -8.12 -7.83 -35.98
C PRO A 75 -7.34 -7.14 -34.86
N PHE A 76 -6.55 -6.12 -35.18
CA PHE A 76 -5.83 -5.32 -34.18
C PHE A 76 -6.79 -4.43 -33.38
N ASN A 77 -7.80 -3.86 -34.05
CA ASN A 77 -8.84 -3.09 -33.36
C ASN A 77 -9.69 -3.96 -32.42
N ASN A 78 -10.07 -5.17 -32.86
CA ASN A 78 -10.91 -6.07 -32.07
C ASN A 78 -10.15 -6.72 -30.90
N ILE A 79 -8.88 -7.11 -31.09
CA ILE A 79 -8.07 -7.63 -29.97
C ILE A 79 -7.80 -6.56 -28.94
N SER A 80 -7.62 -5.29 -29.35
CA SER A 80 -7.52 -4.15 -28.45
C SER A 80 -8.77 -4.05 -27.57
N TRP A 81 -9.96 -4.16 -28.18
CA TRP A 81 -11.21 -4.15 -27.42
C TRP A 81 -11.28 -5.32 -26.43
N ALA A 82 -10.93 -6.54 -26.84
CA ALA A 82 -10.92 -7.69 -25.94
C ALA A 82 -9.98 -7.52 -24.73
N TYR A 83 -8.79 -6.93 -24.93
CA TYR A 83 -7.88 -6.62 -23.83
C TYR A 83 -8.41 -5.51 -22.91
N HIS A 84 -9.13 -4.52 -23.44
CA HIS A 84 -9.81 -3.52 -22.64
C HIS A 84 -10.85 -4.17 -21.71
N ASP A 85 -11.65 -5.10 -22.24
CA ASP A 85 -12.68 -5.81 -21.45
C ASP A 85 -12.06 -6.69 -20.34
N LEU A 86 -10.82 -7.16 -20.51
CA LEU A 86 -10.05 -7.86 -19.47
C LEU A 86 -9.37 -6.93 -18.46
N GLY A 87 -9.43 -5.62 -18.65
CA GLY A 87 -8.73 -4.63 -17.82
C GLY A 87 -7.24 -4.47 -18.14
N ASP A 88 -6.72 -5.16 -19.17
CA ASP A 88 -5.32 -5.02 -19.64
C ASP A 88 -5.24 -3.86 -20.64
N TYR A 89 -5.34 -2.64 -20.11
CA TYR A 89 -5.44 -1.43 -20.92
C TYR A 89 -4.15 -1.09 -21.66
N ASP A 90 -2.99 -1.52 -21.16
CA ASP A 90 -1.70 -1.33 -21.84
C ASP A 90 -1.60 -2.17 -23.10
N LYS A 91 -1.92 -3.47 -23.06
CA LYS A 91 -1.99 -4.29 -24.28
C LYS A 91 -3.06 -3.79 -25.23
N SER A 92 -4.20 -3.36 -24.69
CA SER A 92 -5.24 -2.70 -25.49
C SER A 92 -4.66 -1.52 -26.29
N LEU A 93 -3.91 -0.63 -25.61
CA LEU A 93 -3.27 0.52 -26.23
C LEU A 93 -2.19 0.13 -27.25
N GLU A 94 -1.41 -0.92 -27.01
CA GLU A 94 -0.41 -1.42 -27.97
C GLU A 94 -1.07 -1.82 -29.30
N TYR A 95 -2.13 -2.62 -29.25
CA TYR A 95 -2.77 -3.13 -30.47
C TYR A 95 -3.55 -2.05 -31.22
N ILE A 96 -4.22 -1.12 -30.52
CA ILE A 96 -4.95 -0.05 -31.20
C ILE A 96 -4.03 0.94 -31.91
N GLU A 97 -2.82 1.15 -31.39
CA GLU A 97 -1.82 1.97 -32.06
C GLU A 97 -1.35 1.34 -33.37
N ILE A 98 -1.23 0.01 -33.43
CA ILE A 98 -0.96 -0.71 -34.69
C ILE A 98 -2.13 -0.55 -35.65
N ALA A 99 -3.38 -0.73 -35.19
CA ALA A 99 -4.57 -0.56 -36.02
C ALA A 99 -4.64 0.84 -36.64
N LEU A 100 -4.35 1.89 -35.87
CA LEU A 100 -4.35 3.28 -36.33
C LEU A 100 -3.28 3.60 -37.40
N LEU A 101 -2.24 2.77 -37.53
CA LEU A 101 -1.24 2.87 -38.61
C LEU A 101 -1.73 2.24 -39.92
N LEU A 102 -2.85 1.51 -39.92
CA LEU A 102 -3.37 0.77 -41.07
C LEU A 102 -4.63 1.45 -41.66
N LEU A 103 -4.42 2.47 -42.49
CA LEU A 103 -5.49 3.31 -43.05
C LEU A 103 -6.35 2.59 -44.11
N PRO A 104 -7.63 2.94 -44.28
CA PRO A 104 -8.33 4.05 -43.63
C PRO A 104 -8.90 3.68 -42.26
N ASN A 105 -8.75 4.59 -41.29
CA ASN A 105 -9.38 4.46 -39.99
C ASN A 105 -10.83 4.99 -40.04
N THR A 106 -11.66 4.45 -39.16
CA THR A 106 -13.03 4.88 -38.88
C THR A 106 -13.09 5.54 -37.50
N ASP A 107 -14.29 5.85 -37.01
CA ASP A 107 -14.50 6.28 -35.63
C ASP A 107 -14.20 5.17 -34.60
N ALA A 108 -14.31 3.90 -34.97
CA ALA A 108 -14.12 2.76 -34.07
C ALA A 108 -12.70 2.72 -33.48
N GLU A 109 -11.66 2.93 -34.29
CA GLU A 109 -10.28 2.86 -33.80
C GLU A 109 -9.96 3.98 -32.79
N TYR A 110 -10.54 5.16 -33.02
CA TYR A 110 -10.39 6.29 -32.09
C TYR A 110 -11.20 6.09 -30.80
N ILE A 111 -12.39 5.47 -30.87
CA ILE A 111 -13.17 5.11 -29.68
C ILE A 111 -12.39 4.11 -28.84
N ASN A 112 -11.89 3.02 -29.45
CA ASN A 112 -11.17 1.98 -28.72
C ASN A 112 -9.89 2.54 -28.08
N LYS A 113 -9.14 3.42 -28.77
CA LYS A 113 -7.99 4.09 -28.16
C LYS A 113 -8.42 5.00 -27.00
N GLY A 114 -9.55 5.70 -27.16
CA GLY A 114 -10.15 6.48 -26.08
C GLY A 114 -10.50 5.62 -24.86
N ASN A 115 -11.08 4.44 -25.06
CA ASN A 115 -11.43 3.50 -24.00
C ASN A 115 -10.20 2.96 -23.26
N SER A 116 -9.13 2.56 -23.98
CA SER A 116 -7.87 2.12 -23.36
C SER A 116 -7.25 3.24 -22.52
N LEU A 117 -7.19 4.46 -23.05
CA LEU A 117 -6.67 5.63 -22.32
C LEU A 117 -7.53 6.00 -21.11
N TYR A 118 -8.86 5.83 -21.22
CA TYR A 118 -9.79 6.03 -20.12
C TYR A 118 -9.55 5.02 -18.99
N GLY A 119 -9.37 3.73 -19.31
CA GLY A 119 -9.00 2.69 -18.32
C GLY A 119 -7.66 2.97 -17.64
N LEU A 120 -6.69 3.55 -18.36
CA LEU A 120 -5.41 4.02 -17.82
C LEU A 120 -5.50 5.36 -17.05
N SER A 121 -6.71 5.88 -16.80
CA SER A 121 -6.93 7.20 -16.17
C SER A 121 -6.29 8.40 -16.91
N ARG A 122 -5.89 8.22 -18.17
CA ARG A 122 -5.32 9.27 -19.04
C ARG A 122 -6.43 10.08 -19.72
N TYR A 123 -7.26 10.73 -18.89
CA TYR A 123 -8.53 11.31 -19.31
C TYR A 123 -8.40 12.41 -20.38
N ASP A 124 -7.39 13.28 -20.34
CA ASP A 124 -7.26 14.33 -21.36
C ASP A 124 -6.98 13.76 -22.75
N GLU A 125 -6.17 12.71 -22.83
CA GLU A 125 -5.86 12.03 -24.09
C GLU A 125 -7.06 11.23 -24.59
N ALA A 126 -7.81 10.58 -23.68
CA ALA A 126 -9.04 9.87 -24.00
C ALA A 126 -10.09 10.83 -24.61
N MET A 127 -10.27 12.02 -24.01
CA MET A 127 -11.17 13.05 -24.54
C MET A 127 -10.77 13.46 -25.97
N GLU A 128 -9.47 13.66 -26.24
CA GLU A 128 -8.99 13.97 -27.57
C GLU A 128 -9.36 12.88 -28.59
N GLN A 129 -9.24 11.60 -28.21
CA GLN A 129 -9.58 10.51 -29.11
C GLN A 129 -11.09 10.41 -29.39
N TYR A 130 -11.96 10.59 -28.38
CA TYR A 130 -13.40 10.64 -28.63
C TYR A 130 -13.79 11.84 -29.52
N GLU A 131 -13.13 12.98 -29.36
CA GLU A 131 -13.33 14.12 -30.29
C GLU A 131 -12.83 13.82 -31.70
N ASN A 132 -11.73 13.07 -31.84
CA ASN A 132 -11.26 12.60 -33.13
C ASN A 132 -12.27 11.65 -33.77
N ALA A 133 -12.82 10.68 -33.04
CA ALA A 133 -13.90 9.81 -33.52
C ALA A 133 -15.07 10.62 -34.09
N LEU A 134 -15.52 11.67 -33.38
CA LEU A 134 -16.59 12.58 -33.82
C LEU A 134 -16.23 13.45 -35.04
N LYS A 135 -14.94 13.68 -35.32
CA LYS A 135 -14.48 14.33 -36.57
C LYS A 135 -14.66 13.41 -37.77
N TYR A 136 -14.42 12.10 -37.61
CA TYR A 136 -14.59 11.10 -38.66
C TYR A 136 -16.06 10.73 -38.87
N ASN A 137 -16.79 10.48 -37.78
CA ASN A 137 -18.21 10.20 -37.79
C ASN A 137 -18.93 11.08 -36.75
N LYS A 138 -19.60 12.12 -37.21
CA LYS A 138 -20.33 13.06 -36.33
C LYS A 138 -21.50 12.43 -35.58
N ASP A 139 -21.98 11.30 -36.06
CA ASP A 139 -23.10 10.55 -35.47
C ASP A 139 -22.58 9.32 -34.69
N SER A 140 -21.28 9.28 -34.35
CA SER A 140 -20.68 8.19 -33.58
C SER A 140 -21.25 8.14 -32.16
N ILE A 141 -22.11 7.17 -31.90
CA ILE A 141 -22.81 7.05 -30.62
C ILE A 141 -21.83 6.69 -29.52
N TYR A 142 -20.97 5.68 -29.69
CA TYR A 142 -20.04 5.24 -28.65
C TYR A 142 -19.00 6.31 -28.28
N ALA A 143 -18.65 7.21 -29.19
CA ALA A 143 -17.84 8.39 -28.86
C ALA A 143 -18.58 9.35 -27.92
N HIS A 144 -19.90 9.51 -28.08
CA HIS A 144 -20.73 10.24 -27.12
C HIS A 144 -20.85 9.51 -25.78
N TYR A 145 -20.92 8.18 -25.76
CA TYR A 145 -20.92 7.41 -24.51
C TYR A 145 -19.62 7.62 -23.72
N GLY A 146 -18.47 7.39 -24.37
CA GLY A 146 -17.15 7.57 -23.75
C GLY A 146 -16.92 8.99 -23.22
N LYS A 147 -17.38 10.02 -23.95
CA LYS A 147 -17.39 11.41 -23.44
C LYS A 147 -18.30 11.58 -22.22
N GLY A 148 -19.44 10.91 -22.20
CA GLY A 148 -20.37 10.93 -21.07
C GLY A 148 -19.73 10.40 -19.80
N MET A 149 -19.10 9.22 -19.86
CA MET A 149 -18.37 8.60 -18.76
C MET A 149 -17.25 9.50 -18.25
N LEU A 150 -16.44 10.03 -19.16
CA LEU A 150 -15.33 10.92 -18.81
C LEU A 150 -15.79 12.21 -18.12
N HIS A 151 -16.85 12.85 -18.62
CA HIS A 151 -17.44 14.00 -17.94
C HIS A 151 -18.03 13.62 -16.58
N TYR A 152 -18.62 12.43 -16.44
CA TYR A 152 -19.16 11.96 -15.17
C TYR A 152 -18.06 11.81 -14.11
N ASP A 153 -16.93 11.17 -14.44
CA ASP A 153 -15.82 10.98 -13.50
C ASP A 153 -15.12 12.30 -13.13
N ARG A 154 -15.15 13.28 -14.04
CA ARG A 154 -14.72 14.66 -13.76
C ARG A 154 -15.71 15.47 -12.94
N SER A 155 -16.83 14.87 -12.53
CA SER A 155 -17.95 15.55 -11.86
C SER A 155 -18.60 16.67 -12.70
N GLU A 156 -18.45 16.61 -14.02
CA GLU A 156 -19.02 17.52 -15.02
C GLU A 156 -20.40 17.00 -15.49
N TYR A 157 -21.32 16.79 -14.54
CA TYR A 157 -22.54 16.01 -14.76
C TYR A 157 -23.50 16.61 -15.80
N ARG A 158 -23.48 17.92 -16.06
CA ARG A 158 -24.35 18.53 -17.09
C ARG A 158 -23.86 18.21 -18.49
N GLU A 159 -22.56 18.18 -18.69
CA GLU A 159 -21.87 17.79 -19.90
C GLU A 159 -22.01 16.29 -20.13
N ALA A 160 -21.88 15.49 -19.07
CA ALA A 160 -22.17 14.05 -19.09
C ALA A 160 -23.59 13.77 -19.61
N LEU A 161 -24.61 14.45 -19.04
CA LEU A 161 -25.99 14.36 -19.50
C LEU A 161 -26.17 14.75 -20.97
N GLN A 162 -25.46 15.77 -21.47
CA GLN A 162 -25.54 16.14 -22.89
C GLN A 162 -25.02 15.03 -23.79
N SER A 163 -23.90 14.42 -23.41
CA SER A 163 -23.29 13.30 -24.12
C SER A 163 -24.16 12.04 -24.08
N PHE A 164 -24.66 11.64 -22.92
CA PHE A 164 -25.60 10.50 -22.81
C PHE A 164 -26.91 10.74 -23.55
N ASN A 165 -27.43 11.99 -23.58
CA ASN A 165 -28.61 12.31 -24.41
C ASN A 165 -28.33 12.22 -25.91
N ALA A 166 -27.11 12.52 -26.35
CA ALA A 166 -26.71 12.36 -27.74
C ALA A 166 -26.62 10.87 -28.13
N PHE A 167 -26.10 10.03 -27.23
CA PHE A 167 -26.07 8.57 -27.37
C PHE A 167 -27.50 7.98 -27.47
N LEU A 168 -28.34 8.25 -26.46
CA LEU A 168 -29.67 7.67 -26.34
C LEU A 168 -30.65 8.13 -27.43
N LYS A 169 -30.32 9.18 -28.20
CA LYS A 169 -31.12 9.58 -29.36
C LYS A 169 -31.12 8.54 -30.47
N GLN A 170 -30.08 7.71 -30.54
CA GLN A 170 -29.91 6.67 -31.55
C GLN A 170 -30.19 5.28 -30.97
N ASP A 171 -29.83 5.05 -29.70
CA ASP A 171 -30.22 3.86 -28.95
C ASP A 171 -31.03 4.25 -27.71
N GLU A 172 -32.34 4.40 -27.87
CA GLU A 172 -33.26 4.77 -26.77
C GLU A 172 -33.44 3.62 -25.74
N SER A 173 -32.82 2.46 -25.94
CA SER A 173 -32.92 1.27 -25.09
C SER A 173 -31.71 1.00 -24.24
N ASP A 174 -30.57 1.55 -24.57
CA ASP A 174 -29.34 1.23 -23.86
C ASP A 174 -29.48 1.47 -22.34
N TYR A 175 -29.36 0.39 -21.56
CA TYR A 175 -29.61 0.42 -20.12
C TYR A 175 -28.53 1.26 -19.43
N ASP A 176 -27.26 1.04 -19.77
CA ASP A 176 -26.12 1.69 -19.13
C ASP A 176 -26.18 3.21 -19.31
N ALA A 177 -26.46 3.70 -20.51
CA ALA A 177 -26.61 5.13 -20.75
C ALA A 177 -27.84 5.73 -20.04
N MET A 178 -28.95 4.98 -19.91
CA MET A 178 -30.11 5.42 -19.13
C MET A 178 -29.78 5.48 -17.63
N GLU A 179 -29.06 4.50 -17.11
CA GLU A 179 -28.58 4.43 -15.73
C GLU A 179 -27.63 5.59 -15.42
N MET A 180 -26.64 5.84 -16.27
CA MET A 180 -25.70 6.96 -16.10
C MET A 180 -26.41 8.31 -16.10
N LYS A 181 -27.54 8.45 -16.79
CA LYS A 181 -28.40 9.66 -16.66
C LYS A 181 -29.06 9.76 -15.30
N VAL A 182 -29.53 8.65 -14.72
CA VAL A 182 -30.08 8.63 -13.36
C VAL A 182 -29.00 9.10 -12.38
N TYR A 183 -27.81 8.50 -12.42
CA TYR A 183 -26.68 8.90 -11.56
C TYR A 183 -26.25 10.36 -11.77
N SER A 184 -26.18 10.82 -13.02
CA SER A 184 -25.86 12.23 -13.31
C SER A 184 -26.91 13.19 -12.74
N HIS A 185 -28.20 12.83 -12.77
CA HIS A 185 -29.26 13.64 -12.15
C HIS A 185 -29.22 13.59 -10.62
N ILE A 186 -28.89 12.45 -10.02
CA ILE A 186 -28.65 12.33 -8.57
C ILE A 186 -27.52 13.29 -8.15
N ALA A 187 -26.37 13.23 -8.83
CA ALA A 187 -25.20 14.04 -8.50
C ALA A 187 -25.44 15.56 -8.67
N LEU A 188 -26.39 15.95 -9.53
CA LEU A 188 -26.85 17.34 -9.68
C LEU A 188 -27.89 17.78 -8.64
N GLY A 189 -28.33 16.88 -7.74
CA GLY A 189 -29.43 17.11 -6.81
C GLY A 189 -30.80 17.22 -7.49
N GLU A 190 -30.93 16.72 -8.73
CA GLU A 190 -32.15 16.78 -9.54
C GLU A 190 -33.02 15.52 -9.32
N SER A 191 -33.25 15.13 -8.06
CA SER A 191 -33.83 13.83 -7.67
C SER A 191 -35.19 13.52 -8.27
N SER A 192 -36.04 14.53 -8.53
CA SER A 192 -37.32 14.32 -9.22
C SER A 192 -37.13 13.84 -10.66
N LYS A 193 -36.13 14.35 -11.38
CA LYS A 193 -35.84 13.89 -12.74
C LYS A 193 -35.21 12.51 -12.73
N ALA A 194 -34.30 12.27 -11.78
CA ALA A 194 -33.70 10.95 -11.59
C ALA A 194 -34.78 9.89 -11.36
N LEU A 195 -35.81 10.23 -10.56
CA LEU A 195 -36.95 9.35 -10.30
C LEU A 195 -37.77 9.10 -11.55
N ASP A 196 -38.11 10.15 -12.32
CA ASP A 196 -38.84 10.01 -13.59
C ASP A 196 -38.08 9.08 -14.57
N TYR A 197 -36.75 9.19 -14.64
CA TYR A 197 -35.93 8.31 -15.46
C TYR A 197 -35.87 6.87 -14.94
N ALA A 198 -35.68 6.67 -13.64
CA ALA A 198 -35.70 5.34 -13.03
C ALA A 198 -37.05 4.64 -13.27
N GLU A 199 -38.17 5.35 -13.13
CA GLU A 199 -39.50 4.82 -13.45
C GLU A 199 -39.66 4.49 -14.94
N HIS A 200 -39.07 5.30 -15.82
CA HIS A 200 -39.04 5.00 -17.24
C HIS A 200 -38.27 3.72 -17.55
N ILE A 201 -37.08 3.52 -16.94
CA ILE A 201 -36.28 2.28 -17.06
C ILE A 201 -37.10 1.08 -16.57
N ILE A 202 -37.69 1.15 -15.37
CA ILE A 202 -38.54 0.09 -14.80
C ILE A 202 -39.71 -0.24 -15.74
N SER A 203 -40.32 0.76 -16.39
CA SER A 203 -41.44 0.52 -17.31
C SER A 203 -41.04 -0.27 -18.56
N LYS A 204 -39.77 -0.18 -18.97
CA LYS A 204 -39.20 -0.85 -20.15
C LYS A 204 -38.64 -2.23 -19.80
N TYR A 205 -38.07 -2.37 -18.61
CA TYR A 205 -37.39 -3.57 -18.13
C TYR A 205 -38.07 -4.15 -16.88
N SER A 206 -39.40 -4.25 -16.90
CA SER A 206 -40.18 -4.54 -15.69
C SER A 206 -39.93 -5.92 -15.07
N ASP A 207 -39.30 -6.82 -15.82
CA ASP A 207 -38.99 -8.20 -15.43
C ASP A 207 -37.51 -8.37 -15.01
N ASP A 208 -36.68 -7.35 -15.19
CA ASP A 208 -35.32 -7.28 -14.67
C ASP A 208 -35.36 -6.64 -13.29
N TYR A 209 -34.77 -7.26 -12.27
CA TYR A 209 -34.80 -6.73 -10.92
C TYR A 209 -33.75 -5.64 -10.67
N HIS A 210 -32.63 -5.63 -11.40
CA HIS A 210 -31.54 -4.65 -11.22
C HIS A 210 -32.04 -3.22 -11.37
N VAL A 211 -32.96 -2.99 -12.31
CA VAL A 211 -33.50 -1.66 -12.60
C VAL A 211 -34.30 -1.06 -11.44
N TYR A 212 -34.71 -1.88 -10.46
CA TYR A 212 -35.40 -1.41 -9.26
C TYR A 212 -34.42 -0.81 -8.24
N LEU A 213 -33.16 -1.26 -8.20
CA LEU A 213 -32.13 -0.66 -7.34
C LEU A 213 -31.97 0.83 -7.64
N LEU A 214 -31.97 1.21 -8.91
CA LEU A 214 -31.86 2.61 -9.33
C LEU A 214 -32.92 3.50 -8.69
N LYS A 215 -34.18 3.04 -8.67
CA LYS A 215 -35.25 3.79 -8.01
C LYS A 215 -35.07 3.82 -6.49
N ALA A 216 -34.63 2.72 -5.87
CA ALA A 216 -34.34 2.69 -4.45
C ALA A 216 -33.22 3.67 -4.06
N ILE A 217 -32.13 3.72 -4.82
CA ILE A 217 -31.04 4.69 -4.64
C ILE A 217 -31.58 6.12 -4.73
N VAL A 218 -32.36 6.43 -5.79
CA VAL A 218 -32.95 7.78 -5.95
C VAL A 218 -33.85 8.17 -4.77
N LEU A 219 -34.64 7.22 -4.23
CA LEU A 219 -35.50 7.46 -3.05
C LEU A 219 -34.66 7.67 -1.78
N GLY A 220 -33.60 6.89 -1.59
CA GLY A 220 -32.70 7.02 -0.45
C GLY A 220 -31.95 8.36 -0.44
N GLU A 221 -31.47 8.81 -1.60
CA GLU A 221 -30.81 10.12 -1.80
C GLU A 221 -31.75 11.32 -1.54
N GLN A 222 -33.07 11.13 -1.63
CA GLN A 222 -34.05 12.15 -1.21
C GLN A 222 -34.17 12.26 0.32
N GLY A 223 -33.43 11.45 1.07
CA GLY A 223 -33.54 11.33 2.52
C GLY A 223 -34.79 10.55 2.96
N ASP A 224 -35.46 9.85 2.04
CA ASP A 224 -36.64 9.04 2.32
C ASP A 224 -36.27 7.56 2.36
N PHE A 225 -35.48 7.21 3.39
CA PHE A 225 -35.07 5.84 3.67
C PHE A 225 -36.27 4.89 3.78
N GLU A 226 -37.37 5.35 4.40
CA GLU A 226 -38.58 4.55 4.59
C GLU A 226 -39.23 4.21 3.25
N ALA A 227 -39.36 5.19 2.33
CA ALA A 227 -39.90 4.95 1.00
C ALA A 227 -39.01 4.02 0.17
N SER A 228 -37.68 4.16 0.28
CA SER A 228 -36.75 3.28 -0.42
C SER A 228 -36.81 1.84 0.11
N SER A 229 -36.76 1.67 1.44
CA SER A 229 -36.93 0.38 2.11
C SER A 229 -38.27 -0.27 1.74
N GLN A 230 -39.38 0.49 1.79
CA GLN A 230 -40.68 -0.02 1.39
C GLN A 230 -40.69 -0.47 -0.08
N PHE A 231 -40.09 0.33 -0.97
CA PHE A 231 -40.01 0.01 -2.39
C PHE A 231 -39.21 -1.27 -2.64
N LEU A 232 -38.07 -1.47 -1.99
CA LEU A 232 -37.28 -2.70 -2.12
C LEU A 232 -38.01 -3.92 -1.52
N GLN A 233 -38.77 -3.76 -0.44
CA GLN A 233 -39.63 -4.83 0.09
C GLN A 233 -40.76 -5.22 -0.90
N GLU A 234 -41.33 -4.24 -1.60
CA GLU A 234 -42.28 -4.49 -2.69
C GLU A 234 -41.61 -5.20 -3.88
N THR A 235 -40.37 -4.83 -4.22
CA THR A 235 -39.54 -5.51 -5.24
C THR A 235 -39.27 -6.97 -4.86
N LYS A 236 -38.90 -7.26 -3.60
CA LYS A 236 -38.78 -8.63 -3.08
C LYS A 236 -40.07 -9.43 -3.25
N ALA A 237 -41.23 -8.83 -2.98
CA ALA A 237 -42.52 -9.49 -3.18
C ALA A 237 -42.85 -9.75 -4.67
N LYS A 238 -42.33 -8.92 -5.58
CA LYS A 238 -42.48 -9.08 -7.03
C LYS A 238 -41.57 -10.18 -7.60
N PHE A 239 -40.38 -10.36 -7.02
CA PHE A 239 -39.38 -11.34 -7.44
C PHE A 239 -39.03 -12.33 -6.31
N PRO A 240 -40.02 -13.10 -5.81
CA PRO A 240 -39.85 -13.87 -4.58
C PRO A 240 -38.85 -15.04 -4.68
N ASP A 241 -38.57 -15.50 -5.90
CA ASP A 241 -37.68 -16.64 -6.17
C ASP A 241 -36.28 -16.20 -6.64
N ASN A 242 -35.99 -14.89 -6.66
CA ASN A 242 -34.69 -14.37 -7.08
C ASN A 242 -33.81 -14.03 -5.84
N PRO A 243 -32.74 -14.79 -5.57
CA PRO A 243 -31.87 -14.55 -4.41
C PRO A 243 -31.12 -13.22 -4.48
N ASP A 244 -30.84 -12.71 -5.68
CA ASP A 244 -30.06 -11.48 -5.87
C ASP A 244 -30.82 -10.22 -5.42
N VAL A 245 -32.16 -10.32 -5.34
CA VAL A 245 -33.02 -9.26 -4.75
C VAL A 245 -32.81 -9.17 -3.23
N LEU A 246 -32.42 -10.26 -2.58
CA LEU A 246 -32.02 -10.22 -1.17
C LEU A 246 -30.67 -9.52 -1.02
N ASP A 247 -29.73 -9.75 -1.93
CA ASP A 247 -28.42 -9.06 -1.89
C ASP A 247 -28.62 -7.55 -2.03
N MET A 248 -29.40 -7.13 -3.02
CA MET A 248 -29.76 -5.71 -3.22
C MET A 248 -30.39 -5.07 -1.97
N LEU A 249 -31.33 -5.77 -1.33
CA LEU A 249 -32.00 -5.27 -0.12
C LEU A 249 -31.07 -5.26 1.10
N GLY A 250 -30.20 -6.28 1.22
CA GLY A 250 -29.23 -6.39 2.29
C GLY A 250 -28.12 -5.34 2.19
N GLU A 251 -27.58 -5.13 0.99
CA GLU A 251 -26.63 -4.06 0.65
C GLU A 251 -27.23 -2.68 0.94
N PHE A 252 -28.46 -2.42 0.47
CA PHE A 252 -29.15 -1.18 0.81
C PHE A 252 -29.26 -0.96 2.33
N TYR A 253 -29.62 -1.99 3.11
CA TYR A 253 -29.63 -1.84 4.56
C TYR A 253 -28.24 -1.63 5.15
N ALA A 254 -27.20 -2.26 4.60
CA ALA A 254 -25.81 -2.09 5.03
C ALA A 254 -25.32 -0.65 4.82
N ASP A 255 -25.52 -0.10 3.62
CA ASP A 255 -25.06 1.24 3.24
C ASP A 255 -25.71 2.36 4.06
N TYR A 256 -26.96 2.16 4.47
CA TYR A 256 -27.70 3.09 5.34
C TYR A 256 -27.55 2.77 6.84
N GLY A 257 -26.60 1.90 7.21
CA GLY A 257 -26.26 1.58 8.60
C GLY A 257 -27.36 0.85 9.37
N GLN A 258 -28.32 0.23 8.68
CA GLN A 258 -29.35 -0.63 9.29
C GLN A 258 -28.81 -2.05 9.46
N THR A 259 -27.88 -2.19 10.42
CA THR A 259 -27.14 -3.43 10.68
C THR A 259 -28.06 -4.63 10.95
N ASP A 260 -29.09 -4.46 11.79
CA ASP A 260 -29.97 -5.58 12.18
C ASP A 260 -30.81 -6.09 11.01
N GLU A 261 -31.32 -5.19 10.17
CA GLU A 261 -32.08 -5.49 8.96
C GLU A 261 -31.19 -6.19 7.92
N ALA A 262 -29.99 -5.64 7.64
CA ALA A 262 -29.04 -6.24 6.72
C ALA A 262 -28.65 -7.67 7.16
N VAL A 263 -28.30 -7.84 8.43
CA VAL A 263 -28.00 -9.15 9.02
C VAL A 263 -29.20 -10.10 8.86
N SER A 264 -30.42 -9.63 9.11
CA SER A 264 -31.62 -10.46 8.94
C SER A 264 -31.78 -10.94 7.49
N ILE A 265 -31.51 -10.10 6.50
CA ILE A 265 -31.63 -10.44 5.08
C ILE A 265 -30.61 -11.51 4.68
N PHE A 266 -29.34 -11.32 5.01
CA PHE A 266 -28.29 -12.30 4.67
C PHE A 266 -28.43 -13.60 5.46
N ARG A 267 -28.88 -13.54 6.72
CA ARG A 267 -29.23 -14.75 7.51
C ARG A 267 -30.42 -15.49 6.93
N ASP A 268 -31.40 -14.79 6.34
CA ASP A 268 -32.49 -15.44 5.60
C ASP A 268 -31.96 -16.15 4.35
N LYS A 269 -31.06 -15.53 3.58
CA LYS A 269 -30.41 -16.14 2.41
C LYS A 269 -29.69 -17.46 2.77
N LEU A 270 -28.97 -17.46 3.89
CA LEU A 270 -28.26 -18.64 4.41
C LEU A 270 -29.19 -19.78 4.89
N LYS A 271 -30.48 -19.53 5.15
CA LYS A 271 -31.43 -20.62 5.49
C LYS A 271 -31.71 -21.50 4.28
N ASP A 272 -31.83 -20.88 3.11
CA ASP A 272 -32.14 -21.57 1.86
C ASP A 272 -30.86 -22.09 1.18
N ASN A 273 -29.75 -21.34 1.30
CA ASN A 273 -28.44 -21.72 0.80
C ASN A 273 -27.34 -21.58 1.88
N PRO A 274 -27.14 -22.59 2.75
CA PRO A 274 -26.16 -22.50 3.84
C PRO A 274 -24.69 -22.36 3.40
N GLY A 275 -24.37 -22.67 2.13
CA GLY A 275 -23.01 -22.57 1.57
C GLY A 275 -22.79 -21.29 0.75
N ASP A 276 -23.69 -20.31 0.85
CA ASP A 276 -23.62 -19.05 0.11
C ASP A 276 -22.47 -18.17 0.62
N ALA A 277 -21.36 -18.16 -0.12
CA ALA A 277 -20.16 -17.45 0.29
C ALA A 277 -20.35 -15.92 0.27
N ASP A 278 -21.17 -15.40 -0.65
CA ASP A 278 -21.47 -13.97 -0.75
C ASP A 278 -22.30 -13.49 0.44
N ALA A 279 -23.25 -14.30 0.91
CA ALA A 279 -24.02 -13.98 2.12
C ALA A 279 -23.11 -13.87 3.36
N TYR A 280 -22.11 -14.75 3.49
CA TYR A 280 -21.12 -14.66 4.56
C TYR A 280 -20.19 -13.45 4.39
N TRP A 281 -19.77 -13.16 3.15
CA TRP A 281 -18.99 -11.97 2.80
C TRP A 281 -19.71 -10.70 3.26
N TRP A 282 -20.98 -10.54 2.88
CA TRP A 282 -21.79 -9.40 3.27
C TRP A 282 -22.04 -9.30 4.78
N LEU A 283 -22.26 -10.42 5.47
CA LEU A 283 -22.37 -10.41 6.93
C LEU A 283 -21.10 -9.89 7.62
N MET A 284 -19.91 -10.26 7.10
CA MET A 284 -18.64 -9.71 7.59
C MET A 284 -18.54 -8.21 7.27
N SER A 285 -18.87 -7.79 6.04
CA SER A 285 -18.89 -6.38 5.62
C SER A 285 -19.81 -5.51 6.49
N VAL A 286 -21.01 -6.01 6.79
CA VAL A 286 -21.99 -5.32 7.65
C VAL A 286 -21.43 -5.12 9.06
N TYR A 287 -20.83 -6.16 9.64
CA TYR A 287 -20.23 -6.03 10.97
C TYR A 287 -19.01 -5.13 10.98
N GLU A 288 -18.18 -5.17 9.93
CA GLU A 288 -17.07 -4.23 9.76
C GLU A 288 -17.55 -2.79 9.70
N GLY A 289 -18.53 -2.47 8.84
CA GLY A 289 -19.11 -1.13 8.73
C GLY A 289 -19.74 -0.63 10.04
N SER A 290 -20.24 -1.54 10.88
CA SER A 290 -20.76 -1.22 12.22
C SER A 290 -19.71 -1.15 13.33
N GLY A 291 -18.43 -1.47 13.04
CA GLY A 291 -17.34 -1.48 14.01
C GLY A 291 -17.30 -2.71 14.94
N GLU A 292 -17.96 -3.81 14.57
CA GLU A 292 -18.16 -4.99 15.42
C GLU A 292 -17.24 -6.18 15.02
N TYR A 293 -15.92 -6.03 15.20
CA TYR A 293 -14.92 -7.04 14.81
C TYR A 293 -15.18 -8.45 15.35
N ASP A 294 -15.54 -8.60 16.63
CA ASP A 294 -15.82 -9.90 17.25
C ASP A 294 -16.99 -10.63 16.56
N LYS A 295 -17.99 -9.88 16.08
CA LYS A 295 -19.12 -10.47 15.34
C LYS A 295 -18.68 -10.88 13.95
N ALA A 296 -17.88 -10.07 13.26
CA ALA A 296 -17.30 -10.45 11.95
C ALA A 296 -16.47 -11.74 12.07
N LYS A 297 -15.64 -11.87 13.12
CA LYS A 297 -14.88 -13.08 13.40
C LYS A 297 -15.76 -14.30 13.67
N ALA A 298 -16.87 -14.14 14.40
CA ALA A 298 -17.84 -15.21 14.59
C ALA A 298 -18.49 -15.65 13.26
N ILE A 299 -18.83 -14.71 12.36
CA ILE A 299 -19.32 -15.01 11.02
C ILE A 299 -18.27 -15.77 10.20
N TYR A 300 -17.00 -15.35 10.25
CA TYR A 300 -15.91 -16.03 9.59
C TYR A 300 -15.79 -17.50 10.06
N GLU A 301 -15.84 -17.75 11.37
CA GLU A 301 -15.80 -19.10 11.96
C GLU A 301 -16.97 -19.98 11.47
N GLU A 302 -18.15 -19.40 11.28
CA GLU A 302 -19.28 -20.10 10.66
C GLU A 302 -18.99 -20.39 9.18
N ALA A 303 -18.54 -19.40 8.42
CA ALA A 303 -18.33 -19.46 6.97
C ALA A 303 -17.30 -20.52 6.57
N ILE A 304 -16.16 -20.61 7.26
CA ILE A 304 -15.10 -21.58 6.95
C ILE A 304 -15.52 -23.05 7.15
N ASN A 305 -16.63 -23.30 7.85
CA ASN A 305 -17.21 -24.62 8.04
C ASN A 305 -18.36 -24.92 7.07
N ALA A 306 -18.89 -23.90 6.39
CA ALA A 306 -20.07 -24.00 5.54
C ALA A 306 -19.77 -23.89 4.04
N VAL A 307 -18.71 -23.15 3.67
CA VAL A 307 -18.35 -22.86 2.28
C VAL A 307 -17.26 -23.83 1.77
N ASP A 308 -17.40 -24.26 0.52
CA ASP A 308 -16.43 -25.15 -0.16
C ASP A 308 -15.16 -24.42 -0.60
N ASN A 309 -15.27 -23.26 -1.27
CA ASN A 309 -14.13 -22.42 -1.65
C ASN A 309 -13.91 -21.30 -0.63
N LYS A 310 -12.87 -21.44 0.18
CA LYS A 310 -12.62 -20.55 1.33
C LYS A 310 -11.70 -19.38 1.01
N ALA A 311 -11.06 -19.35 -0.15
CA ALA A 311 -10.11 -18.31 -0.51
C ALA A 311 -10.73 -16.90 -0.36
N MET A 312 -11.96 -16.72 -0.87
CA MET A 312 -12.71 -15.45 -0.76
C MET A 312 -13.07 -15.09 0.69
N ILE A 313 -13.39 -16.09 1.52
CA ILE A 313 -13.74 -15.88 2.94
C ILE A 313 -12.50 -15.52 3.76
N HIS A 314 -11.35 -16.14 3.47
CA HIS A 314 -10.06 -15.76 4.05
C HIS A 314 -9.63 -14.36 3.63
N GLU A 315 -9.75 -14.02 2.34
CA GLU A 315 -9.49 -12.68 1.81
C GLU A 315 -10.35 -11.62 2.52
N ARG A 316 -11.67 -11.82 2.58
CA ARG A 316 -12.58 -10.89 3.27
C ARG A 316 -12.21 -10.68 4.73
N MET A 317 -11.92 -11.74 5.47
CA MET A 317 -11.55 -11.62 6.87
C MET A 317 -10.16 -10.96 7.04
N GLY A 318 -9.25 -11.17 6.09
CA GLY A 318 -8.00 -10.43 5.99
C GLY A 318 -8.24 -8.92 5.83
N ASP A 319 -9.10 -8.53 4.88
CA ASP A 319 -9.47 -7.12 4.65
C ASP A 319 -10.13 -6.51 5.89
N THR A 320 -11.06 -7.24 6.52
CA THR A 320 -11.69 -6.83 7.77
C THR A 320 -10.65 -6.62 8.87
N ALA A 321 -9.77 -7.60 9.11
CA ALA A 321 -8.71 -7.47 10.11
C ALA A 321 -7.80 -6.27 9.82
N TYR A 322 -7.41 -6.05 8.56
CA TYR A 322 -6.58 -4.94 8.14
C TYR A 322 -7.25 -3.58 8.41
N ASN A 323 -8.54 -3.45 8.09
CA ASN A 323 -9.32 -2.22 8.30
C ASN A 323 -9.52 -1.86 9.78
N PHE A 324 -9.49 -2.87 10.66
CA PHE A 324 -9.44 -2.68 12.12
C PHE A 324 -8.01 -2.57 12.69
N SER A 325 -6.99 -2.48 11.82
CA SER A 325 -5.56 -2.43 12.19
C SER A 325 -5.02 -3.67 12.90
N TYR A 326 -5.66 -4.83 12.76
CA TYR A 326 -5.13 -6.14 13.19
C TYR A 326 -4.19 -6.71 12.11
N TYR A 327 -3.11 -6.00 11.79
CA TYR A 327 -2.25 -6.30 10.63
C TYR A 327 -1.63 -7.70 10.66
N LEU A 328 -1.27 -8.23 11.84
CA LEU A 328 -0.77 -9.61 11.94
C LEU A 328 -1.85 -10.66 11.67
N GLU A 329 -3.05 -10.47 12.24
CA GLU A 329 -4.18 -11.37 11.97
C GLU A 329 -4.56 -11.31 10.48
N ALA A 330 -4.53 -10.11 9.87
CA ALA A 330 -4.75 -9.93 8.45
C ALA A 330 -3.73 -10.72 7.61
N ALA A 331 -2.43 -10.60 7.92
CA ALA A 331 -1.38 -11.36 7.25
C ALA A 331 -1.58 -12.88 7.37
N ASP A 332 -2.10 -13.37 8.49
CA ASP A 332 -2.40 -14.79 8.69
C ASP A 332 -3.61 -15.23 7.84
N TYR A 333 -4.68 -14.44 7.78
CA TYR A 333 -5.84 -14.71 6.92
C TYR A 333 -5.49 -14.68 5.43
N TYR A 334 -4.73 -13.67 4.97
CA TYR A 334 -4.22 -13.66 3.60
C TYR A 334 -3.29 -14.86 3.33
N GLY A 335 -2.51 -15.28 4.32
CA GLY A 335 -1.71 -16.51 4.24
C GLY A 335 -2.56 -17.78 4.09
N LEU A 336 -3.78 -17.81 4.62
CA LEU A 336 -4.75 -18.89 4.35
C LEU A 336 -5.32 -18.77 2.93
N ALA A 337 -5.62 -17.55 2.46
CA ALA A 337 -6.07 -17.32 1.08
C ALA A 337 -5.01 -17.77 0.06
N VAL A 338 -3.73 -17.45 0.28
CA VAL A 338 -2.58 -17.92 -0.52
C VAL A 338 -2.50 -19.46 -0.57
N LYS A 339 -2.82 -20.14 0.54
CA LYS A 339 -2.78 -21.63 0.57
C LYS A 339 -3.91 -22.24 -0.26
N GLU A 340 -5.08 -21.62 -0.27
CA GLU A 340 -6.23 -22.07 -1.06
C GLU A 340 -6.05 -21.75 -2.56
N LEU A 341 -5.47 -20.59 -2.89
CA LEU A 341 -5.32 -20.09 -4.26
C LEU A 341 -3.92 -19.50 -4.53
N PRO A 342 -2.87 -20.35 -4.60
CA PRO A 342 -1.47 -19.90 -4.66
C PRO A 342 -1.08 -19.19 -5.97
N GLU A 343 -1.92 -19.22 -6.99
CA GLU A 343 -1.73 -18.54 -8.27
C GLU A 343 -2.28 -17.10 -8.30
N LYS A 344 -3.01 -16.65 -7.26
CA LYS A 344 -3.58 -15.29 -7.21
C LYS A 344 -2.57 -14.32 -6.57
N PRO A 345 -1.91 -13.42 -7.34
CA PRO A 345 -0.86 -12.54 -6.81
C PRO A 345 -1.39 -11.53 -5.78
N LEU A 346 -2.66 -11.12 -5.90
CA LEU A 346 -3.31 -10.19 -4.98
C LEU A 346 -3.19 -10.64 -3.51
N HIS A 347 -3.34 -11.95 -3.24
CA HIS A 347 -3.26 -12.48 -1.87
C HIS A 347 -1.85 -12.37 -1.27
N TYR A 348 -0.81 -12.53 -2.10
CA TYR A 348 0.58 -12.32 -1.65
C TYR A 348 0.85 -10.84 -1.40
N MET A 349 0.36 -9.96 -2.28
CA MET A 349 0.47 -8.51 -2.11
C MET A 349 -0.20 -8.04 -0.82
N GLN A 350 -1.42 -8.49 -0.55
CA GLN A 350 -2.15 -8.19 0.69
C GLN A 350 -1.45 -8.74 1.94
N GLN A 351 -0.85 -9.94 1.85
CA GLN A 351 -0.07 -10.49 2.94
C GLN A 351 1.23 -9.69 3.19
N LEU A 352 1.91 -9.26 2.13
CA LEU A 352 3.12 -8.44 2.20
C LEU A 352 2.83 -7.06 2.79
N SER A 353 1.78 -6.40 2.33
CA SER A 353 1.36 -5.10 2.85
C SER A 353 1.02 -5.19 4.34
N SER A 354 0.31 -6.24 4.75
CA SER A 354 -0.02 -6.49 6.16
C SER A 354 1.21 -6.74 7.02
N LEU A 355 2.19 -7.52 6.53
CA LEU A 355 3.44 -7.75 7.26
C LEU A 355 4.28 -6.47 7.37
N TYR A 356 4.33 -5.65 6.31
CA TYR A 356 5.00 -4.37 6.33
C TYR A 356 4.34 -3.40 7.33
N SER A 357 3.01 -3.27 7.30
CA SER A 357 2.25 -2.45 8.26
C SER A 357 2.43 -2.91 9.71
N ALA A 358 2.58 -4.22 9.93
CA ALA A 358 2.87 -4.80 11.24
C ALA A 358 4.37 -4.74 11.65
N SER A 359 5.21 -4.03 10.88
CA SER A 359 6.67 -3.97 11.06
C SER A 359 7.35 -5.36 11.16
N ARG A 360 6.78 -6.37 10.48
CA ARG A 360 7.36 -7.72 10.36
C ARG A 360 8.26 -7.81 9.13
N ASN A 361 9.22 -6.90 9.05
CA ASN A 361 10.02 -6.68 7.84
C ASN A 361 10.81 -7.93 7.41
N ALA A 362 11.35 -8.70 8.36
CA ALA A 362 12.05 -9.97 8.06
C ALA A 362 11.12 -11.00 7.40
N ARG A 363 9.93 -11.23 7.96
CA ARG A 363 8.92 -12.13 7.37
C ARG A 363 8.42 -11.61 6.02
N CYS A 364 8.23 -10.29 5.92
CA CYS A 364 7.84 -9.63 4.68
C CYS A 364 8.88 -9.85 3.58
N ALA A 365 10.16 -9.61 3.85
CA ALA A 365 11.24 -9.81 2.89
C ALA A 365 11.37 -11.28 2.45
N GLU A 366 11.23 -12.24 3.39
CA GLU A 366 11.25 -13.68 3.06
C GLU A 366 10.06 -14.07 2.17
N LEU A 367 8.85 -13.61 2.49
CA LEU A 367 7.67 -13.84 1.66
C LEU A 367 7.81 -13.16 0.30
N GLY A 368 8.33 -11.93 0.27
CA GLY A 368 8.51 -11.13 -0.94
C GLY A 368 9.44 -11.82 -1.92
N GLN A 369 10.57 -12.35 -1.44
CA GLN A 369 11.47 -13.15 -2.27
C GLN A 369 10.77 -14.38 -2.88
N LYS A 370 9.93 -15.09 -2.11
CA LYS A 370 9.15 -16.23 -2.61
C LYS A 370 8.12 -15.78 -3.64
N ALA A 371 7.35 -14.73 -3.34
CA ALA A 371 6.29 -14.21 -4.20
C ALA A 371 6.85 -13.70 -5.53
N ARG A 372 7.99 -12.99 -5.53
CA ARG A 372 8.68 -12.54 -6.75
C ARG A 372 9.15 -13.69 -7.65
N SER A 373 9.49 -14.85 -7.07
CA SER A 373 9.84 -16.03 -7.86
C SER A 373 8.64 -16.64 -8.60
N LEU A 374 7.42 -16.38 -8.10
CA LEU A 374 6.17 -16.82 -8.70
C LEU A 374 5.59 -15.77 -9.68
N PHE A 375 5.74 -14.48 -9.34
CA PHE A 375 5.16 -13.35 -10.06
C PHE A 375 6.25 -12.28 -10.35
N PRO A 376 7.20 -12.56 -11.25
CA PRO A 376 8.34 -11.68 -11.50
C PRO A 376 7.95 -10.31 -12.08
N ASP A 377 6.83 -10.26 -12.81
CA ASP A 377 6.36 -9.07 -13.53
C ASP A 377 5.35 -8.24 -12.70
N HIS A 378 5.05 -8.64 -11.45
CA HIS A 378 4.09 -7.91 -10.60
C HIS A 378 4.78 -6.80 -9.81
N SER A 379 4.44 -5.54 -10.13
CA SER A 379 5.08 -4.35 -9.53
C SER A 379 4.94 -4.30 -8.00
N ASP A 380 3.71 -4.38 -7.45
CA ASP A 380 3.50 -4.20 -6.00
C ASP A 380 4.19 -5.25 -5.12
N ILE A 381 4.29 -6.50 -5.60
CA ILE A 381 5.01 -7.56 -4.90
C ILE A 381 6.50 -7.22 -4.81
N ALA A 382 7.09 -6.73 -5.89
CA ALA A 382 8.48 -6.27 -5.90
C ALA A 382 8.65 -5.02 -5.03
N TRP A 383 7.69 -4.11 -5.05
CA TRP A 383 7.69 -2.88 -4.26
C TRP A 383 7.70 -3.18 -2.76
N TYR A 384 6.73 -3.94 -2.22
CA TYR A 384 6.70 -4.29 -0.80
C TYR A 384 7.92 -5.13 -0.38
N SER A 385 8.39 -6.05 -1.22
CA SER A 385 9.62 -6.80 -0.97
C SER A 385 10.83 -5.86 -0.82
N GLY A 386 10.92 -4.83 -1.66
CA GLY A 386 11.93 -3.79 -1.58
C GLY A 386 11.82 -2.92 -0.34
N LEU A 387 10.62 -2.43 -0.01
CA LEU A 387 10.37 -1.59 1.16
C LEU A 387 10.76 -2.30 2.46
N CYS A 388 10.34 -3.55 2.63
CA CYS A 388 10.70 -4.34 3.82
C CYS A 388 12.22 -4.52 3.95
N LYS A 389 12.96 -4.63 2.84
CA LYS A 389 14.43 -4.70 2.85
C LYS A 389 15.09 -3.35 3.14
N VAL A 390 14.49 -2.23 2.72
CA VAL A 390 14.95 -0.89 3.13
C VAL A 390 14.90 -0.76 4.65
N GLU A 391 13.79 -1.15 5.27
CA GLU A 391 13.64 -1.12 6.74
C GLU A 391 14.67 -2.02 7.45
N LEU A 392 15.00 -3.18 6.86
CA LEU A 392 16.06 -4.07 7.38
C LEU A 392 17.49 -3.56 7.17
N GLY A 393 17.68 -2.43 6.47
CA GLY A 393 18.99 -1.91 6.07
C GLY A 393 19.67 -2.73 4.96
N GLU A 394 18.95 -3.64 4.30
CA GLU A 394 19.44 -4.52 3.23
C GLU A 394 19.38 -3.79 1.87
N TYR A 395 20.01 -2.62 1.80
CA TYR A 395 19.81 -1.66 0.71
C TYR A 395 20.16 -2.20 -0.68
N GLU A 396 21.20 -3.03 -0.79
CA GLU A 396 21.64 -3.61 -2.07
C GLU A 396 20.54 -4.49 -2.67
N ASP A 397 19.96 -5.37 -1.85
CA ASP A 397 18.86 -6.25 -2.23
C ASP A 397 17.55 -5.46 -2.39
N ALA A 398 17.33 -4.42 -1.58
CA ALA A 398 16.19 -3.53 -1.71
C ALA A 398 16.18 -2.80 -3.05
N ILE A 399 17.33 -2.28 -3.50
CA ILE A 399 17.48 -1.59 -4.79
C ILE A 399 17.15 -2.52 -5.95
N GLN A 400 17.53 -3.80 -5.90
CA GLN A 400 17.18 -4.76 -6.94
C GLN A 400 15.66 -4.98 -7.03
N ASP A 401 14.99 -5.05 -5.89
CA ASP A 401 13.55 -5.28 -5.81
C ASP A 401 12.76 -4.04 -6.26
N LEU A 402 13.17 -2.86 -5.79
CA LEU A 402 12.56 -1.58 -6.16
C LEU A 402 12.82 -1.21 -7.62
N LEU A 403 13.97 -1.59 -8.18
CA LEU A 403 14.23 -1.43 -9.61
C LEU A 403 13.27 -2.30 -10.42
N ALA A 404 13.06 -3.56 -10.03
CA ALA A 404 12.08 -4.42 -10.69
C ALA A 404 10.66 -3.84 -10.59
N ALA A 405 10.28 -3.26 -9.44
CA ALA A 405 8.99 -2.58 -9.31
C ALA A 405 8.85 -1.40 -10.29
N ALA A 406 9.86 -0.54 -10.37
CA ALA A 406 9.88 0.60 -11.28
C ALA A 406 9.98 0.21 -12.76
N GLU A 407 10.60 -0.93 -13.10
CA GLU A 407 10.65 -1.45 -14.46
C GLU A 407 9.32 -2.12 -14.88
N ASN A 408 8.63 -2.76 -13.94
CA ASN A 408 7.33 -3.39 -14.16
C ASN A 408 6.19 -2.36 -14.21
N ASP A 409 6.32 -1.23 -13.52
CA ASP A 409 5.43 -0.07 -13.64
C ASP A 409 6.23 1.24 -13.81
N PRO A 410 6.66 1.56 -15.05
CA PRO A 410 7.49 2.74 -15.34
C PRO A 410 6.82 4.09 -15.13
N GLU A 411 5.50 4.12 -14.95
CA GLU A 411 4.70 5.34 -14.74
C GLU A 411 4.38 5.57 -13.25
N SER A 412 4.75 4.63 -12.37
CA SER A 412 4.66 4.80 -10.92
C SER A 412 5.72 5.78 -10.41
N SER A 413 5.30 7.02 -10.15
CA SER A 413 6.17 8.00 -9.49
C SER A 413 6.67 7.51 -8.12
N GLU A 414 5.90 6.68 -7.43
CA GLU A 414 6.23 6.16 -6.10
C GLU A 414 7.31 5.08 -6.16
N ALA A 415 7.25 4.16 -7.13
CA ALA A 415 8.29 3.15 -7.32
C ALA A 415 9.66 3.80 -7.60
N TRP A 416 9.69 4.81 -8.48
CA TRP A 416 10.91 5.60 -8.74
C TRP A 416 11.40 6.37 -7.51
N ALA A 417 10.50 6.96 -6.73
CA ALA A 417 10.86 7.70 -5.53
C ALA A 417 11.47 6.81 -4.45
N GLN A 418 10.89 5.63 -4.21
CA GLN A 418 11.41 4.67 -3.25
C GLN A 418 12.74 4.08 -3.71
N LEU A 419 12.91 3.81 -5.01
CA LEU A 419 14.20 3.42 -5.58
C LEU A 419 15.26 4.52 -5.39
N ALA A 420 14.90 5.79 -5.60
CA ALA A 420 15.78 6.93 -5.36
C ALA A 420 16.19 7.03 -3.88
N TYR A 421 15.23 6.83 -2.97
CA TYR A 421 15.47 6.83 -1.54
C TYR A 421 16.39 5.69 -1.10
N ALA A 422 16.17 4.47 -1.60
CA ALA A 422 17.06 3.33 -1.33
C ALA A 422 18.49 3.59 -1.84
N ASN A 423 18.66 4.20 -3.02
CA ASN A 423 19.98 4.59 -3.53
C ASN A 423 20.64 5.69 -2.68
N LEU A 424 19.85 6.64 -2.16
CA LEU A 424 20.36 7.66 -1.23
C LEU A 424 20.91 7.03 0.05
N LEU A 425 20.18 6.08 0.64
CA LEU A 425 20.59 5.34 1.84
C LEU A 425 21.80 4.44 1.59
N PHE A 426 21.86 3.81 0.41
CA PHE A 426 23.01 3.04 -0.03
C PHE A 426 24.26 3.90 -0.29
N GLY A 427 24.06 5.18 -0.60
CA GLY A 427 25.14 6.15 -0.88
C GLY A 427 25.45 6.34 -2.37
N ASP A 428 24.60 5.86 -3.28
CA ASP A 428 24.69 6.13 -4.72
C ASP A 428 23.93 7.41 -5.06
N GLU A 429 24.60 8.54 -4.90
CA GLU A 429 24.03 9.88 -5.06
C GLU A 429 23.65 10.18 -6.52
N ASP A 430 24.40 9.65 -7.48
CA ASP A 430 24.11 9.82 -8.91
C ASP A 430 22.78 9.13 -9.26
N LYS A 431 22.60 7.88 -8.81
CA LYS A 431 21.34 7.15 -9.02
C LYS A 431 20.19 7.70 -8.21
N ALA A 432 20.42 8.13 -6.97
CA ALA A 432 19.41 8.82 -6.17
C ALA A 432 18.90 10.08 -6.89
N ASN A 433 19.79 10.87 -7.50
CA ASN A 433 19.42 12.05 -8.27
C ASN A 433 18.65 11.69 -9.55
N GLU A 434 19.15 10.73 -10.34
CA GLU A 434 18.53 10.27 -11.58
C GLU A 434 17.08 9.79 -11.35
N TYR A 435 16.89 8.91 -10.36
CA TYR A 435 15.58 8.32 -10.09
C TYR A 435 14.61 9.29 -9.42
N SER A 436 15.10 10.23 -8.59
CA SER A 436 14.24 11.28 -8.03
C SER A 436 13.78 12.27 -9.11
N GLU A 437 14.62 12.60 -10.09
CA GLU A 437 14.22 13.40 -11.26
C GLU A 437 13.14 12.68 -12.08
N ARG A 438 13.33 11.39 -12.36
CA ARG A 438 12.33 10.58 -13.07
C ARG A 438 10.98 10.55 -12.33
N SER A 439 10.98 10.39 -11.01
CA SER A 439 9.76 10.44 -10.19
C SER A 439 9.06 11.80 -10.30
N LEU A 440 9.80 12.91 -10.19
CA LEU A 440 9.25 14.27 -10.25
C LEU A 440 8.78 14.68 -11.64
N GLU A 441 9.30 14.07 -12.70
CA GLU A 441 8.78 14.21 -14.06
C GLU A 441 7.38 13.61 -14.20
N LEU A 442 7.14 12.46 -13.57
CA LEU A 442 5.84 11.77 -13.56
C LEU A 442 4.83 12.50 -12.66
N TYR A 443 5.26 12.84 -11.44
CA TYR A 443 4.45 13.59 -10.49
C TYR A 443 5.31 14.56 -9.68
N SER A 444 5.20 15.85 -10.03
CA SER A 444 5.97 16.92 -9.39
C SER A 444 5.67 17.13 -7.90
N GLY A 445 4.62 16.52 -7.36
CA GLY A 445 4.28 16.57 -5.93
C GLY A 445 4.76 15.37 -5.12
N ASN A 446 5.61 14.50 -5.67
CA ASN A 446 6.10 13.33 -4.94
C ASN A 446 7.04 13.75 -3.79
N TYR A 447 6.55 13.63 -2.55
CA TYR A 447 7.27 14.06 -1.35
C TYR A 447 8.61 13.32 -1.16
N THR A 448 8.65 12.01 -1.37
CA THR A 448 9.86 11.20 -1.17
C THR A 448 10.95 11.62 -2.15
N ALA A 449 10.62 11.86 -3.41
CA ALA A 449 11.59 12.34 -4.40
C ALA A 449 12.07 13.77 -4.11
N GLU A 450 11.19 14.68 -3.67
CA GLU A 450 11.60 16.02 -3.22
C GLU A 450 12.55 15.97 -2.02
N MET A 451 12.25 15.11 -1.05
CA MET A 451 13.11 14.88 0.13
C MET A 451 14.50 14.38 -0.30
N VAL A 452 14.57 13.45 -1.26
CA VAL A 452 15.86 12.99 -1.80
C VAL A 452 16.64 14.14 -2.44
N LYS A 453 15.98 14.97 -3.28
CA LYS A 453 16.63 16.12 -3.93
C LYS A 453 17.16 17.15 -2.92
N GLU A 454 16.39 17.46 -1.88
CA GLU A 454 16.85 18.40 -0.84
C GLU A 454 18.00 17.81 -0.01
N SER A 455 17.96 16.51 0.28
CA SER A 455 19.03 15.80 0.99
C SER A 455 20.36 15.83 0.22
N LEU A 456 20.31 15.59 -1.10
CA LEU A 456 21.49 15.68 -1.98
C LEU A 456 22.05 17.11 -2.03
N LYS A 457 21.16 18.10 -2.13
CA LYS A 457 21.55 19.52 -2.13
C LYS A 457 22.16 19.97 -0.79
N GLU A 458 21.73 19.39 0.33
CA GLU A 458 22.35 19.64 1.63
C GLU A 458 23.77 19.09 1.68
N LYS A 459 23.97 17.86 1.18
CA LYS A 459 25.29 17.20 1.10
C LYS A 459 26.31 17.93 0.23
N ASP A 460 25.87 18.68 -0.79
CA ASP A 460 26.75 19.49 -1.65
C ASP A 460 27.37 20.70 -0.94
N LYS A 461 26.86 21.10 0.24
CA LYS A 461 27.38 22.25 0.97
C LYS A 461 28.73 21.93 1.62
N PRO A 462 29.58 22.94 1.91
CA PRO A 462 30.76 22.72 2.73
C PRO A 462 30.41 22.10 4.09
N ILE A 463 31.25 21.20 4.59
CA ILE A 463 31.00 20.46 5.84
C ILE A 463 30.66 21.36 7.04
N GLY A 464 31.29 22.54 7.14
CA GLY A 464 30.98 23.53 8.17
C GLY A 464 29.55 24.07 8.09
N ALA A 465 29.05 24.30 6.87
CA ALA A 465 27.68 24.75 6.64
C ALA A 465 26.65 23.64 6.92
N GLN A 466 26.96 22.39 6.57
CA GLN A 466 26.12 21.24 6.91
C GLN A 466 26.00 21.05 8.43
N ILE A 467 27.14 21.03 9.14
CA ILE A 467 27.18 20.90 10.61
C ILE A 467 26.44 22.05 11.28
N LYS A 468 26.60 23.28 10.77
CA LYS A 468 25.87 24.44 11.24
C LYS A 468 24.36 24.24 11.11
N ALA A 469 23.88 23.91 9.91
CA ALA A 469 22.45 23.71 9.65
C ALA A 469 21.89 22.62 10.57
N PHE A 470 22.56 21.46 10.59
CA PHE A 470 22.19 20.35 11.48
C PHE A 470 22.11 20.77 12.95
N PHE A 471 23.10 21.49 13.47
CA PHE A 471 23.11 21.92 14.87
C PHE A 471 22.02 22.97 15.16
N GLU A 472 21.80 23.93 14.26
CA GLU A 472 20.79 24.99 14.43
C GLU A 472 19.37 24.43 14.44
N ASP A 473 19.11 23.44 13.58
CA ASP A 473 17.82 22.79 13.43
C ASP A 473 17.55 21.79 14.56
N ASN A 474 18.59 21.06 14.99
CA ASN A 474 18.41 19.89 15.86
C ASN A 474 18.83 20.08 17.32
N TYR A 475 19.57 21.12 17.69
CA TYR A 475 20.01 21.24 19.08
C TYR A 475 18.93 21.81 20.00
N LEU A 476 18.46 20.99 20.96
CA LEU A 476 17.36 21.30 21.89
C LEU A 476 17.62 22.55 22.72
N TYR A 477 18.88 22.81 23.08
CA TYR A 477 19.24 23.90 23.99
C TYR A 477 19.82 25.13 23.28
N LEU A 478 19.68 25.26 21.96
CA LEU A 478 20.30 26.35 21.21
C LEU A 478 19.94 27.73 21.75
N ASP A 479 18.65 27.99 22.01
CA ASP A 479 18.20 29.31 22.50
C ASP A 479 18.60 29.59 23.96
N ALA A 480 19.09 28.58 24.69
CA ALA A 480 19.59 28.78 26.06
C ALA A 480 21.02 29.39 26.09
N VAL A 481 21.67 29.52 24.92
CA VAL A 481 23.03 30.05 24.80
C VAL A 481 23.01 31.24 23.82
N GLU A 482 22.95 32.46 24.37
CA GLU A 482 22.75 33.71 23.61
C GLU A 482 23.80 33.93 22.50
N ALA A 483 25.04 33.46 22.70
CA ALA A 483 26.14 33.64 21.75
C ALA A 483 26.19 32.57 20.62
N SER A 484 25.36 31.52 20.67
CA SER A 484 25.51 30.35 19.79
C SER A 484 25.38 30.67 18.32
N ARG A 485 24.34 31.41 17.92
CA ARG A 485 24.14 31.78 16.50
C ARG A 485 25.31 32.59 15.93
N GLY A 486 25.91 33.47 16.75
CA GLY A 486 27.10 34.23 16.36
C GLY A 486 28.30 33.32 16.11
N LEU A 487 28.55 32.38 17.03
CA LEU A 487 29.66 31.41 16.92
C LEU A 487 29.48 30.45 15.74
N LEU A 488 28.25 30.02 15.47
CA LEU A 488 27.92 29.10 14.39
C LEU A 488 28.01 29.75 13.00
N SER A 489 27.75 31.06 12.89
CA SER A 489 27.96 31.79 11.62
C SER A 489 29.41 31.77 11.13
N GLU A 490 30.39 31.52 12.02
CA GLU A 490 31.78 31.37 11.63
C GLU A 490 32.05 30.08 10.85
N LEU A 491 31.14 29.09 10.89
CA LEU A 491 31.26 27.81 10.20
C LEU A 491 30.99 27.90 8.69
N ASP A 492 30.44 29.01 8.20
CA ASP A 492 30.21 29.26 6.77
C ASP A 492 31.52 29.52 5.99
N GLN A 493 32.66 29.55 6.68
CA GLN A 493 33.97 29.73 6.06
C GLN A 493 34.39 28.48 5.26
N PRO A 494 34.73 28.62 3.97
CA PRO A 494 34.95 27.47 3.09
C PRO A 494 36.14 26.57 3.48
N ASP A 495 37.12 27.09 4.22
CA ASP A 495 38.35 26.37 4.59
C ASP A 495 38.47 26.10 6.11
N ILE A 496 37.36 26.12 6.85
CA ILE A 496 37.39 25.89 8.31
C ILE A 496 37.81 24.44 8.63
N SER A 497 38.76 24.27 9.56
CA SER A 497 39.20 22.93 9.95
C SER A 497 38.21 22.24 10.90
N LEU A 498 38.16 20.90 10.89
CA LEU A 498 37.32 20.11 11.82
C LEU A 498 37.59 20.45 13.29
N LYS A 499 38.84 20.77 13.63
CA LYS A 499 39.20 21.23 14.97
C LYS A 499 38.55 22.57 15.31
N GLU A 500 38.57 23.53 14.39
CA GLU A 500 37.93 24.83 14.60
C GLU A 500 36.41 24.67 14.69
N ILE A 501 35.80 23.80 13.87
CA ILE A 501 34.38 23.44 13.96
C ILE A 501 34.07 22.90 15.36
N ALA A 502 34.82 21.90 15.84
CA ALA A 502 34.65 21.31 17.17
C ALA A 502 34.77 22.35 18.30
N GLU A 503 35.76 23.25 18.21
CA GLU A 503 35.95 24.34 19.18
C GLU A 503 34.80 25.35 19.18
N ARG A 504 34.15 25.59 18.04
CA ARG A 504 32.96 26.46 17.94
C ARG A 504 31.73 25.78 18.47
N PHE A 505 31.53 24.51 18.11
CA PHE A 505 30.47 23.67 18.65
C PHE A 505 30.50 23.65 20.19
N GLU A 506 31.65 23.36 20.81
CA GLU A 506 31.74 23.24 22.26
C GLU A 506 31.44 24.58 22.97
N LYS A 507 31.72 25.71 22.33
CA LYS A 507 31.35 27.05 22.85
C LYS A 507 29.88 27.39 22.63
N ALA A 508 29.26 26.87 21.57
CA ALA A 508 27.85 27.07 21.23
C ALA A 508 26.93 26.10 22.01
N LYS A 509 27.47 25.01 22.54
CA LYS A 509 26.75 24.05 23.39
C LYS A 509 26.44 24.63 24.78
N LYS A 510 25.34 24.16 25.38
CA LYS A 510 24.94 24.51 26.76
C LYS A 510 25.96 23.91 27.73
N LYS A 511 26.45 24.74 28.65
CA LYS A 511 27.37 24.27 29.69
C LYS A 511 26.71 23.18 30.54
N GLY A 512 27.39 22.04 30.66
CA GLY A 512 26.91 20.87 31.42
C GLY A 512 26.12 19.87 30.58
N ASP A 513 25.86 20.15 29.30
CA ASP A 513 25.37 19.14 28.38
C ASP A 513 26.50 18.16 28.03
N GLN A 514 26.41 16.96 28.59
CA GLN A 514 27.34 15.86 28.36
C GLN A 514 26.89 14.91 27.24
N PHE A 515 25.67 15.06 26.73
CA PHE A 515 25.11 14.19 25.70
C PHE A 515 25.23 14.79 24.30
N SER A 516 25.49 16.09 24.16
CA SER A 516 25.93 16.62 22.86
C SER A 516 27.45 16.69 22.78
N PHE A 517 28.05 16.03 21.80
CA PHE A 517 29.51 15.94 21.64
C PHE A 517 29.89 15.73 20.18
N PHE A 518 31.11 16.11 19.85
CA PHE A 518 31.66 16.12 18.49
C PHE A 518 32.90 15.23 18.44
N ILE A 519 32.87 14.21 17.58
CA ILE A 519 33.96 13.26 17.34
C ILE A 519 34.45 13.47 15.92
N TYR A 520 35.77 13.50 15.71
CA TYR A 520 36.33 13.75 14.39
C TYR A 520 37.75 13.21 14.22
N GLY A 521 38.13 12.94 12.98
CA GLY A 521 39.48 12.48 12.64
C GLY A 521 39.79 11.11 13.21
N ASP A 522 40.96 10.95 13.85
CA ASP A 522 41.41 9.64 14.37
C ASP A 522 40.51 9.07 15.48
N ASP A 523 39.73 9.94 16.16
CA ASP A 523 38.77 9.49 17.19
C ASP A 523 37.52 8.86 16.54
N TYR A 524 37.17 9.24 15.31
CA TYR A 524 36.08 8.62 14.55
C TYR A 524 36.43 7.17 14.20
N ASP A 525 37.64 6.93 13.71
CA ASP A 525 38.11 5.57 13.34
C ASP A 525 38.20 4.64 14.57
N GLN A 526 38.35 5.20 15.78
CA GLN A 526 38.43 4.45 17.03
C GLN A 526 37.08 4.02 17.58
N LEU A 527 35.96 4.54 17.04
CA LEU A 527 34.63 4.24 17.57
C LEU A 527 34.27 2.76 17.47
N GLY A 528 34.88 2.03 16.53
CA GLY A 528 34.59 0.63 16.27
C GLY A 528 33.14 0.45 15.85
N TYR A 529 32.89 0.03 14.60
CA TYR A 529 31.55 -0.45 14.26
C TYR A 529 31.31 -1.71 15.10
N TYR A 530 30.46 -1.60 16.13
CA TYR A 530 30.04 -2.74 16.94
C TYR A 530 29.47 -3.80 16.00
N GLU A 531 29.85 -5.06 16.18
CA GLU A 531 29.27 -6.17 15.42
C GLU A 531 27.75 -6.13 15.59
N GLU A 532 27.05 -6.10 14.46
CA GLU A 532 25.59 -6.22 14.41
C GLU A 532 25.20 -7.62 14.89
N ASN A 533 24.25 -7.65 15.84
CA ASN A 533 23.63 -8.83 16.44
C ASN A 533 24.45 -9.61 17.46
N ASP A 534 23.92 -9.65 18.69
CA ASP A 534 23.79 -10.90 19.46
C ASP A 534 22.75 -10.66 20.58
N LEU A 535 21.47 -10.75 20.21
CA LEU A 535 20.44 -11.02 21.23
C LEU A 535 20.74 -12.40 21.82
N GLU A 536 21.00 -12.49 23.13
CA GLU A 536 21.18 -13.81 23.75
C GLU A 536 19.81 -14.38 24.16
N LEU A 537 19.34 -15.38 23.43
CA LEU A 537 18.13 -16.14 23.75
C LEU A 537 18.45 -17.36 24.62
N ARG A 538 17.68 -17.57 25.70
CA ARG A 538 17.66 -18.82 26.49
C ARG A 538 16.23 -19.17 26.87
N GLU A 539 15.80 -20.38 26.54
CA GLU A 539 14.51 -20.91 26.98
C GLU A 539 14.71 -21.93 28.10
N GLU A 540 14.06 -21.70 29.25
CA GLU A 540 14.10 -22.58 30.42
C GLU A 540 12.67 -22.84 30.92
N GLY A 541 12.02 -23.91 30.44
CA GLY A 541 10.66 -24.28 30.85
C GLY A 541 9.64 -23.22 30.42
N SER A 542 8.93 -22.61 31.38
CA SER A 542 7.98 -21.52 31.13
C SER A 542 8.63 -20.13 31.08
N MET A 543 9.96 -20.04 31.01
CA MET A 543 10.70 -18.79 30.98
C MET A 543 11.43 -18.61 29.66
N VAL A 544 11.27 -17.44 29.04
CA VAL A 544 12.02 -17.00 27.87
C VAL A 544 12.90 -15.84 28.30
N TYR A 545 14.21 -16.00 28.19
CA TYR A 545 15.20 -14.98 28.53
C TYR A 545 15.82 -14.42 27.26
N ILE A 546 15.82 -13.09 27.13
CA ILE A 546 16.40 -12.36 26.01
C ILE A 546 17.31 -11.26 26.58
N ARG A 547 18.61 -11.32 26.27
CA ARG A 547 19.56 -10.25 26.59
C ARG A 547 19.68 -9.30 25.41
N ILE A 548 19.54 -8.01 25.69
CA ILE A 548 19.69 -6.94 24.72
C ILE A 548 20.89 -6.11 25.15
N PRO A 549 22.07 -6.30 24.54
CA PRO A 549 23.27 -5.55 24.92
C PRO A 549 23.20 -4.07 24.53
N THR A 550 22.50 -3.75 23.44
CA THR A 550 22.40 -2.42 22.82
C THR A 550 21.27 -2.42 21.79
N PHE A 551 20.71 -1.25 21.47
CA PHE A 551 19.66 -1.06 20.46
C PHE A 551 20.26 -0.53 19.15
N HIS A 552 20.72 -1.44 18.29
CA HIS A 552 21.12 -1.17 16.90
C HIS A 552 19.94 -1.30 15.93
N MET A 553 20.17 -0.94 14.66
CA MET A 553 19.14 -0.83 13.61
C MET A 553 18.24 -2.06 13.46
N ARG A 554 18.76 -3.28 13.67
CA ARG A 554 18.01 -4.56 13.50
C ARG A 554 17.62 -5.24 14.81
N THR A 555 17.73 -4.54 15.94
CA THR A 555 17.53 -5.15 17.27
C THR A 555 16.08 -5.54 17.47
N ASP A 556 15.17 -4.68 17.05
CA ASP A 556 13.72 -4.87 17.11
C ASP A 556 13.26 -5.98 16.16
N ASP A 557 13.76 -6.03 14.92
CA ASP A 557 13.47 -7.15 14.00
C ASP A 557 13.88 -8.50 14.60
N ALA A 558 15.12 -8.60 15.10
CA ALA A 558 15.63 -9.83 15.71
C ALA A 558 14.83 -10.20 16.96
N PHE A 559 14.38 -9.21 17.74
CA PHE A 559 13.53 -9.42 18.90
C PHE A 559 12.15 -9.93 18.51
N ILE A 560 11.51 -9.29 17.53
CA ILE A 560 10.20 -9.62 16.99
C ILE A 560 10.20 -11.03 16.40
N ASP A 561 11.20 -11.37 15.60
CA ASP A 561 11.38 -12.72 15.05
C ASP A 561 11.50 -13.80 16.13
N ILE A 562 12.10 -13.47 17.28
CA ILE A 562 12.15 -14.38 18.43
C ILE A 562 10.77 -14.53 19.03
N ILE A 563 10.08 -13.44 19.35
CA ILE A 563 8.80 -13.51 20.08
C ILE A 563 7.67 -14.12 19.26
N ASP A 564 7.62 -13.86 17.95
CA ASP A 564 6.62 -14.43 17.04
C ASP A 564 6.74 -15.96 16.91
N ARG A 565 7.92 -16.53 17.21
CA ARG A 565 8.18 -17.98 17.16
C ARG A 565 7.93 -18.69 18.48
N ILE A 566 7.63 -17.95 19.55
CA ILE A 566 7.36 -18.55 20.85
C ILE A 566 5.98 -19.19 20.81
N GLU A 567 5.92 -20.50 21.02
CA GLU A 567 4.65 -21.19 21.22
C GLU A 567 4.03 -20.83 22.58
N GLU A 568 2.71 -20.54 22.59
CA GLU A 568 1.90 -20.21 23.77
C GLU A 568 2.55 -19.14 24.67
N PRO A 569 2.92 -17.95 24.14
CA PRO A 569 3.65 -16.93 24.89
C PRO A 569 2.90 -16.44 26.13
N GLU A 570 1.56 -16.45 26.10
CA GLU A 570 0.68 -16.09 27.21
C GLU A 570 0.81 -17.02 28.42
N SER A 571 1.35 -18.22 28.23
CA SER A 571 1.67 -19.19 29.29
C SER A 571 3.08 -19.01 29.87
N LYS A 572 3.93 -18.22 29.21
CA LYS A 572 5.35 -18.05 29.53
C LYS A 572 5.66 -16.70 30.18
N SER A 573 6.74 -16.65 30.96
CA SER A 573 7.31 -15.43 31.50
C SER A 573 8.48 -14.96 30.63
N LEU A 574 8.46 -13.71 30.21
CA LEU A 574 9.56 -13.06 29.47
C LEU A 574 10.53 -12.39 30.44
N VAL A 575 11.84 -12.56 30.22
CA VAL A 575 12.90 -11.88 30.96
C VAL A 575 13.74 -11.07 29.97
N LEU A 576 13.63 -9.75 30.04
CA LEU A 576 14.43 -8.81 29.27
C LEU A 576 15.66 -8.39 30.09
N ASP A 577 16.85 -8.83 29.68
CA ASP A 577 18.11 -8.40 30.32
C ASP A 577 18.71 -7.18 29.62
N LEU A 578 18.52 -6.01 30.23
CA LEU A 578 19.01 -4.70 29.78
C LEU A 578 20.21 -4.20 30.61
N ARG A 579 20.83 -5.08 31.41
CA ARG A 579 21.98 -4.71 32.26
C ARG A 579 23.20 -4.38 31.41
N GLY A 580 23.84 -3.24 31.70
CA GLY A 580 24.97 -2.75 30.91
C GLY A 580 24.57 -2.07 29.59
N ASN A 581 23.27 -1.99 29.26
CA ASN A 581 22.80 -1.46 27.98
C ASN A 581 22.58 0.06 28.06
N GLY A 582 23.54 0.83 27.55
CA GLY A 582 23.49 2.30 27.46
C GLY A 582 22.41 2.88 26.52
N GLY A 583 21.65 2.01 25.86
CA GLY A 583 20.54 2.33 24.97
C GLY A 583 20.89 2.12 23.51
N GLY A 584 20.59 3.11 22.68
CA GLY A 584 20.72 3.05 21.22
C GLY A 584 19.53 3.75 20.56
N ILE A 585 19.04 3.19 19.47
CA ILE A 585 17.96 3.76 18.66
C ILE A 585 16.64 3.72 19.44
N ALA A 586 16.03 4.89 19.63
CA ALA A 586 14.76 5.02 20.34
C ALA A 586 13.59 4.39 19.57
N GLN A 587 13.64 4.45 18.24
CA GLN A 587 12.66 3.82 17.34
C GLN A 587 12.58 2.31 17.58
N SER A 588 13.72 1.60 17.63
CA SER A 588 13.75 0.16 17.96
C SER A 588 13.07 -0.16 19.29
N ALA A 589 13.27 0.66 20.33
CA ALA A 589 12.57 0.46 21.60
C ALA A 589 11.05 0.70 21.48
N ASN A 590 10.60 1.64 20.64
CA ASN A 590 9.17 1.86 20.40
C ASN A 590 8.55 0.75 19.55
N ILE A 591 9.25 0.21 18.55
CA ILE A 591 8.79 -0.95 17.76
C ILE A 591 8.68 -2.20 18.66
N MET A 592 9.63 -2.38 19.57
CA MET A 592 9.53 -3.44 20.59
C MET A 592 8.38 -3.21 21.58
N LEU A 593 8.07 -1.95 21.92
CA LEU A 593 6.91 -1.61 22.75
C LEU A 593 5.61 -1.95 22.01
N ASP A 594 5.51 -1.62 20.72
CA ASP A 594 4.40 -2.01 19.84
C ASP A 594 4.17 -3.52 19.86
N ALA A 595 5.21 -4.31 19.65
CA ALA A 595 5.09 -5.77 19.67
C ALA A 595 4.70 -6.38 21.04
N LEU A 596 4.76 -5.63 22.14
CA LEU A 596 4.51 -6.11 23.51
C LEU A 596 3.34 -5.43 24.22
N LEU A 597 2.80 -4.34 23.66
CA LEU A 597 1.74 -3.54 24.25
C LEU A 597 0.47 -3.61 23.40
N PRO A 598 -0.71 -3.71 24.04
CA PRO A 598 -1.97 -3.41 23.36
C PRO A 598 -2.01 -1.95 22.88
N ASP A 599 -3.02 -1.60 22.07
CA ASP A 599 -3.27 -0.26 21.54
C ASP A 599 -3.12 0.89 22.56
N TYR A 600 -1.93 1.49 22.56
CA TYR A 600 -1.52 2.58 23.43
C TYR A 600 -0.59 3.56 22.70
N VAL A 601 -0.56 4.80 23.20
CA VAL A 601 0.53 5.75 22.90
C VAL A 601 1.77 5.33 23.70
N THR A 602 2.70 4.61 23.07
CA THR A 602 3.85 3.99 23.74
C THR A 602 4.77 5.04 24.33
N SER A 603 5.05 6.12 23.59
CA SER A 603 5.83 7.26 24.06
C SER A 603 5.56 8.54 23.27
N MET A 604 5.98 9.69 23.83
CA MET A 604 5.89 10.99 23.16
C MET A 604 7.25 11.70 23.19
N MET A 605 7.72 12.10 22.01
CA MET A 605 8.89 12.96 21.82
C MET A 605 8.46 14.42 21.82
N ILE A 606 9.20 15.27 22.50
CA ILE A 606 8.94 16.70 22.62
C ILE A 606 10.17 17.46 22.09
N TYR A 607 10.00 18.07 20.93
CA TYR A 607 11.04 18.82 20.22
C TYR A 607 11.08 20.28 20.67
N ARG A 608 12.20 20.95 20.35
CA ARG A 608 12.46 22.35 20.74
C ARG A 608 11.39 23.35 20.28
N ASN A 609 10.84 23.15 19.09
CA ASN A 609 9.79 24.00 18.52
C ASN A 609 8.41 23.78 19.17
N GLY A 610 8.31 22.88 20.15
CA GLY A 610 7.06 22.49 20.80
C GLY A 610 6.26 21.45 20.01
N GLN A 611 6.75 21.01 18.85
CA GLN A 611 6.19 19.87 18.13
C GLN A 611 6.35 18.63 18.98
N THR A 612 5.32 17.81 18.95
CA THR A 612 5.30 16.50 19.60
C THR A 612 5.11 15.43 18.55
N GLU A 613 5.82 14.34 18.72
CA GLU A 613 5.64 13.12 17.93
C GLU A 613 5.27 11.99 18.88
N ASN A 614 4.22 11.28 18.54
CA ASN A 614 3.71 10.17 19.33
C ASN A 614 4.08 8.87 18.63
N PHE A 615 4.56 7.91 19.42
CA PHE A 615 4.67 6.53 19.01
C PHE A 615 3.46 5.78 19.52
N TYR A 616 3.00 4.83 18.72
CA TYR A 616 1.80 4.04 18.98
C TYR A 616 2.17 2.57 19.02
N SER A 617 1.27 1.81 19.61
CA SER A 617 1.21 0.35 19.57
C SER A 617 -0.16 -0.02 19.03
N ASP A 618 -0.30 -1.18 18.42
CA ASP A 618 -1.58 -1.63 17.87
C ASP A 618 -2.14 -2.87 18.61
N PRO A 619 -3.38 -3.31 18.30
CA PRO A 619 -3.96 -4.47 18.96
C PRO A 619 -3.22 -5.81 18.74
N SER A 620 -2.30 -5.88 17.78
CA SER A 620 -1.49 -7.03 17.37
C SER A 620 -0.20 -7.15 18.17
N TYR A 621 -0.33 -7.56 19.44
CA TYR A 621 0.81 -7.68 20.36
C TYR A 621 0.98 -9.09 20.92
N THR A 622 2.21 -9.42 21.33
CA THR A 622 2.52 -10.69 21.99
C THR A 622 2.39 -10.55 23.51
N ALA A 623 1.33 -11.12 24.07
CA ALA A 623 1.12 -11.15 25.51
C ALA A 623 1.98 -12.22 26.19
N PHE A 624 2.55 -11.89 27.36
CA PHE A 624 3.23 -12.85 28.23
C PHE A 624 2.53 -12.94 29.58
N GLN A 625 2.63 -14.09 30.26
CA GLN A 625 2.11 -14.27 31.62
C GLN A 625 2.66 -13.20 32.56
N HIS A 626 3.98 -12.96 32.50
CA HIS A 626 4.68 -11.97 33.29
C HIS A 626 5.94 -11.50 32.56
N ILE A 627 6.29 -10.23 32.68
CA ILE A 627 7.52 -9.67 32.10
C ILE A 627 8.44 -9.20 33.23
N TYR A 628 9.65 -9.73 33.27
CA TYR A 628 10.72 -9.28 34.16
C TYR A 628 11.74 -8.48 33.36
N ILE A 629 12.14 -7.31 33.88
CA ILE A 629 13.13 -6.47 33.22
C ILE A 629 14.32 -6.31 34.15
N LEU A 630 15.49 -6.78 33.73
CA LEU A 630 16.73 -6.66 34.48
C LEU A 630 17.45 -5.38 34.08
N VAL A 631 17.70 -4.50 35.05
CA VAL A 631 18.32 -3.19 34.81
C VAL A 631 19.43 -2.89 35.80
N ASP A 632 20.38 -2.06 35.41
CA ASP A 632 21.41 -1.54 36.31
C ASP A 632 21.73 -0.06 36.04
N GLU A 633 22.72 0.48 36.74
CA GLU A 633 23.13 1.88 36.64
C GLU A 633 23.62 2.31 35.25
N ASN A 634 23.88 1.34 34.36
CA ASN A 634 24.28 1.59 32.99
C ASN A 634 23.12 1.41 31.99
N SER A 635 21.95 0.93 32.44
CA SER A 635 20.74 0.91 31.63
C SER A 635 20.30 2.35 31.35
N ALA A 636 20.34 2.78 30.09
CA ALA A 636 20.06 4.17 29.71
C ALA A 636 19.26 4.28 28.39
N SER A 637 18.66 5.45 28.13
CA SER A 637 18.09 5.81 26.82
C SER A 637 17.00 4.81 26.35
N ALA A 638 17.18 4.12 25.21
CA ALA A 638 16.23 3.15 24.67
C ALA A 638 15.87 2.02 25.68
N SER A 639 16.84 1.56 26.49
CA SER A 639 16.59 0.61 27.58
C SER A 639 15.58 1.15 28.60
N GLU A 640 15.70 2.43 28.94
CA GLU A 640 14.80 3.07 29.90
C GLU A 640 13.43 3.36 29.29
N LEU A 641 13.38 3.72 28.00
CA LEU A 641 12.15 3.91 27.25
C LEU A 641 11.31 2.63 27.22
N LEU A 642 11.91 1.51 26.82
CA LEU A 642 11.26 0.20 26.82
C LEU A 642 10.81 -0.20 28.24
N THR A 643 11.67 -0.01 29.24
CA THR A 643 11.36 -0.33 30.64
C THR A 643 10.19 0.47 31.17
N LEU A 644 10.20 1.80 30.97
CA LEU A 644 9.15 2.69 31.45
C LEU A 644 7.85 2.47 30.68
N GLY A 645 7.91 2.27 29.37
CA GLY A 645 6.78 1.94 28.51
C GLY A 645 6.01 0.73 29.04
N LEU A 646 6.68 -0.42 29.15
CA LEU A 646 6.06 -1.65 29.66
C LEU A 646 5.52 -1.47 31.08
N LYS A 647 6.31 -0.88 31.99
CA LYS A 647 5.91 -0.70 33.39
C LYS A 647 4.69 0.21 33.58
N SER A 648 4.54 1.21 32.70
CA SER A 648 3.48 2.22 32.80
C SER A 648 2.12 1.73 32.32
N TYR A 649 2.09 0.71 31.47
CA TYR A 649 0.89 0.17 30.84
C TYR A 649 0.49 -1.20 31.38
N LEU A 650 1.45 -2.07 31.66
CA LEU A 650 1.18 -3.45 32.06
C LEU A 650 1.32 -3.68 33.56
N SER A 651 0.31 -4.34 34.14
CA SER A 651 0.29 -4.67 35.58
C SER A 651 1.17 -5.87 35.96
N ASN A 652 1.56 -6.68 34.98
CA ASN A 652 2.38 -7.89 35.12
C ASN A 652 3.86 -7.66 34.76
N VAL A 653 4.36 -6.45 34.97
CA VAL A 653 5.78 -6.09 34.77
C VAL A 653 6.50 -5.91 36.10
N THR A 654 7.67 -6.53 36.26
CA THR A 654 8.53 -6.38 37.44
C THR A 654 9.96 -6.02 37.05
N ILE A 655 10.42 -4.87 37.54
CA ILE A 655 11.78 -4.37 37.32
C ILE A 655 12.68 -4.90 38.44
N VAL A 656 13.76 -5.57 38.07
CA VAL A 656 14.69 -6.22 38.99
C VAL A 656 16.09 -5.66 38.77
N GLY A 657 16.70 -5.07 39.80
CA GLY A 657 18.06 -4.58 39.67
C GLY A 657 18.41 -3.37 40.52
N ARG A 658 18.95 -2.34 39.89
CA ARG A 658 19.34 -1.07 40.51
C ARG A 658 18.73 0.09 39.73
N ASP A 659 18.86 1.30 40.29
CA ASP A 659 18.39 2.52 39.63
C ASP A 659 19.07 2.66 38.26
N THR A 660 18.30 2.98 37.22
CA THR A 660 18.82 3.24 35.87
C THR A 660 19.51 4.60 35.79
N TYR A 661 20.16 4.89 34.67
CA TYR A 661 21.00 6.07 34.51
C TYR A 661 20.23 7.41 34.59
N GLY A 662 19.03 7.47 34.02
CA GLY A 662 18.16 8.65 33.99
C GLY A 662 18.48 9.62 32.86
N LYS A 663 18.71 9.13 31.64
CA LYS A 663 19.09 10.02 30.53
C LYS A 663 17.95 10.94 30.10
N GLY A 664 16.73 10.40 29.95
CA GLY A 664 15.49 11.14 29.68
C GLY A 664 15.47 12.06 28.44
N VAL A 665 16.49 12.01 27.59
CA VAL A 665 16.59 12.78 26.35
C VAL A 665 17.04 11.89 25.19
N GLY A 666 16.60 12.24 23.98
CA GLY A 666 17.07 11.65 22.75
C GLY A 666 18.06 12.55 22.02
N GLN A 667 18.82 11.94 21.11
CA GLN A 667 19.83 12.62 20.32
C GLN A 667 19.59 12.38 18.84
N TYR A 668 19.91 13.38 18.04
CA TYR A 668 20.15 13.21 16.61
C TYR A 668 21.65 13.12 16.37
N VAL A 669 22.00 12.42 15.29
CA VAL A 669 23.37 12.15 14.90
C VAL A 669 23.58 12.66 13.49
N PHE A 670 24.59 13.50 13.31
CA PHE A 670 25.16 13.81 12.01
C PHE A 670 26.38 12.93 11.85
N ASP A 671 26.33 11.98 10.90
CA ASP A 671 27.43 11.07 10.58
C ASP A 671 27.91 11.35 9.15
N ASP A 672 29.20 11.66 9.03
CA ASP A 672 29.88 11.85 7.76
C ASP A 672 31.17 11.01 7.76
N PRO A 673 31.12 9.80 7.18
CA PRO A 673 32.29 8.93 7.10
C PRO A 673 33.36 9.45 6.15
N VAL A 674 33.01 10.30 5.18
CA VAL A 674 33.95 10.87 4.19
C VAL A 674 34.87 11.88 4.87
N HIS A 675 34.30 12.78 5.66
CA HIS A 675 35.04 13.76 6.44
C HIS A 675 35.45 13.24 7.82
N LYS A 676 35.01 12.03 8.19
CA LYS A 676 35.23 11.39 9.49
C LYS A 676 34.75 12.27 10.64
N VAL A 677 33.47 12.63 10.59
CA VAL A 677 32.81 13.48 11.59
C VAL A 677 31.59 12.75 12.13
N LEU A 678 31.43 12.78 13.44
CA LEU A 678 30.22 12.34 14.12
C LEU A 678 29.82 13.39 15.14
N LEU A 679 28.65 13.99 14.96
CA LEU A 679 28.11 15.00 15.85
C LEU A 679 26.80 14.52 16.47
N TYR A 680 26.83 14.34 17.79
CA TYR A 680 25.63 14.09 18.59
C TYR A 680 25.08 15.40 19.14
N VAL A 681 23.77 15.61 18.99
CA VAL A 681 23.05 16.71 19.62
C VAL A 681 21.83 16.19 20.35
N VAL A 682 21.65 16.62 21.59
CA VAL A 682 20.38 16.43 22.30
C VAL A 682 19.30 17.19 21.53
N ASN A 683 18.26 16.49 21.10
CA ASN A 683 17.26 17.02 20.18
C ASN A 683 15.86 17.09 20.81
N PHE A 684 15.49 16.11 21.63
CA PHE A 684 14.16 16.03 22.23
C PHE A 684 14.20 15.47 23.65
N TYR A 685 13.20 15.83 24.44
CA TYR A 685 12.80 15.04 25.61
C TYR A 685 11.83 13.96 25.17
N TRP A 686 11.79 12.84 25.87
CA TRP A 686 10.77 11.81 25.67
C TRP A 686 10.03 11.55 26.96
N ASN A 687 8.76 11.17 26.89
CA ASN A 687 8.01 10.73 28.07
C ASN A 687 7.09 9.56 27.75
N VAL A 688 6.69 8.86 28.80
CA VAL A 688 5.64 7.84 28.78
C VAL A 688 4.57 8.31 29.76
N LYS A 689 3.32 8.47 29.32
CA LYS A 689 2.22 9.01 30.17
C LYS A 689 2.60 10.32 30.90
N GLN A 690 3.28 11.24 30.21
CA GLN A 690 3.76 12.52 30.76
C GLN A 690 4.88 12.38 31.82
N GLU A 691 5.38 11.16 32.06
CA GLU A 691 6.53 10.90 32.93
C GLU A 691 7.83 10.91 32.13
N ASN A 692 8.74 11.83 32.48
CA ASN A 692 10.10 11.88 31.98
C ASN A 692 11.06 11.60 33.14
N ILE A 693 12.08 10.79 32.88
CA ILE A 693 13.02 10.28 33.88
C ILE A 693 14.39 10.97 33.87
N ASN A 694 14.50 12.12 33.20
CA ASN A 694 15.76 12.86 33.12
C ASN A 694 16.29 13.17 34.53
N ASP A 695 17.55 12.86 34.77
CA ASP A 695 18.27 13.00 36.05
C ASP A 695 17.70 12.20 37.24
N THR A 696 16.68 11.36 37.03
CA THR A 696 16.02 10.59 38.11
C THR A 696 16.12 9.09 37.93
N GLY A 697 16.11 8.60 36.69
CA GLY A 697 16.13 7.18 36.38
C GLY A 697 14.89 6.43 36.86
N ILE A 698 14.88 5.13 36.62
CA ILE A 698 13.82 4.21 37.00
C ILE A 698 14.29 3.40 38.20
N LYS A 699 13.47 3.36 39.26
CA LYS A 699 13.75 2.56 40.45
C LYS A 699 13.24 1.13 40.26
N PRO A 700 14.02 0.11 40.63
CA PRO A 700 13.58 -1.28 40.52
C PRO A 700 12.51 -1.61 41.57
N ASP A 701 11.56 -2.47 41.19
CA ASP A 701 10.61 -3.07 42.14
C ASP A 701 11.33 -3.99 43.14
N ILE A 702 12.41 -4.66 42.67
CA ILE A 702 13.24 -5.56 43.46
C ILE A 702 14.70 -5.13 43.34
N TYR A 703 15.26 -4.61 44.44
CA TYR A 703 16.65 -4.19 44.48
C TYR A 703 17.63 -5.37 44.56
N VAL A 704 18.69 -5.36 43.74
CA VAL A 704 19.74 -6.37 43.67
C VAL A 704 21.13 -5.75 43.88
N LYS A 705 21.84 -6.22 44.91
CA LYS A 705 23.19 -5.73 45.27
C LYS A 705 24.33 -6.36 44.46
N GLY A 706 24.13 -7.56 43.90
CA GLY A 706 25.17 -8.30 43.17
C GLY A 706 25.26 -7.89 41.69
N ASN A 707 26.35 -8.26 41.02
CA ASN A 707 26.56 -7.98 39.58
C ASN A 707 26.44 -9.24 38.71
N SER A 708 26.39 -10.44 39.29
CA SER A 708 26.23 -11.67 38.53
C SER A 708 24.81 -11.83 38.01
N LEU A 709 24.64 -12.39 36.80
CA LEU A 709 23.32 -12.76 36.26
C LEU A 709 22.51 -13.57 37.27
N GLU A 710 23.14 -14.52 37.97
CA GLU A 710 22.49 -15.33 38.99
C GLU A 710 21.87 -14.51 40.13
N ALA A 711 22.49 -13.39 40.53
CA ALA A 711 21.93 -12.53 41.58
C ALA A 711 20.64 -11.83 41.12
N PHE A 712 20.55 -11.47 39.84
CA PHE A 712 19.35 -10.88 39.23
C PHE A 712 18.27 -11.93 38.92
N MET A 713 18.68 -13.13 38.49
CA MET A 713 17.76 -14.21 38.15
C MET A 713 17.15 -14.88 39.36
N LYS A 714 17.82 -14.87 40.52
CA LYS A 714 17.29 -15.46 41.75
C LYS A 714 15.86 -14.98 42.09
N PRO A 715 15.55 -13.68 42.23
CA PRO A 715 14.20 -13.22 42.52
C PRO A 715 13.18 -13.53 41.40
N VAL A 716 13.63 -13.69 40.16
CA VAL A 716 12.79 -14.11 39.01
C VAL A 716 12.40 -15.57 39.17
N ARG A 717 13.39 -16.46 39.33
CA ARG A 717 13.18 -17.91 39.53
C ARG A 717 12.40 -18.25 40.81
N ASP A 718 12.55 -17.46 41.86
CA ASP A 718 11.77 -17.63 43.10
C ASP A 718 10.25 -17.38 42.88
N ARG A 719 9.87 -16.71 41.78
CA ARG A 719 8.47 -16.33 41.46
C ARG A 719 7.86 -17.12 40.30
N ILE A 720 8.68 -17.54 39.35
CA ILE A 720 8.27 -18.47 38.29
C ILE A 720 8.15 -19.85 38.95
N LYS A 721 6.92 -20.31 39.20
CA LYS A 721 6.69 -21.67 39.72
C LYS A 721 7.09 -22.68 38.62
N PRO A 722 7.74 -23.81 38.96
CA PRO A 722 7.94 -24.89 38.02
C PRO A 722 6.62 -25.53 37.60
#